data_AF-A0A2W4UT36-F1
#
_entry.id   AF-A0A2W4UT36-F1
#
_cell.length_a   1.000
_cell.length_b   1.000
_cell.length_c   1.000
_cell.angle_alpha   90.00
_cell.angle_beta   90.00
_cell.angle_gamma   90.00
#
_symmetry.space_group_name_H-M   'P 1'
#
loop_
_entity.id
_entity.type
_entity.pdbx_description
1 polymer ?
#
loop_
_entity_poly.entity_id
_entity_poly.type
_entity_poly.pdbx_seq_one_letter_code
_entity_poly.pdbx_strand_id
1 'polypeptide(L)'
;MRPTFINVGERTNVTGSAKFKKLIVEGDYSAALTVARQQVEAGAQIIDINMDEGLLDSKSAMVTFLNLIAAEPDIARVPVMIDSSKWEVIEAGLKCVQGKPIVNSISMKEGEDAFREQAVKCLRYGAAVVVMAFDEVGQADTAARKIEICTRAYRILVEEVGFPPEDIIFDPNIFAVATGIEEHDNYAVDFIEATAEIKRALPYARISGGVSNVSFSFRGNEPVRRAIHSVFLYHAIKAGMDMGIVNAGDLPVYDDIDATLREAVEDVILNRPQRTNVSNTERLVDIAPNYKGDKGVARVVDLKWRDQPVGKRIEHALVNGITEFIDADTEEARLEAERPLHVIEGPLMDGMNVVGDLFGAGKMFLPQVVKSARVMKQAVAWLEPYMEAEKAGKPREQAGRILMATVKGDVHDIGKNIVGVVLQCNNYEVIDLGVMVPADRILDAAIEHNVDIIGLSGLITPSLDEMVFVAREMERRGFDIPLLIGGATTSRTHTAVKIEPGYRKGSTTYVVDASRAVGVVSGLLSKTERSRNEAVTRDEYIRIREQYARGQEVKARATLSEARKNAFRLDPAVHMPCAPSFIGVKAFDSWDLADLADHIDWTPFFASWELIGRYPQILDDEIVGEAAKDLFADAKVMLKRIIDEKWFTASGVVGFWPAQAEGDDIIVFEDETRSQELARFHTLRQQIKKANGKPNLALSDFIAPREGPSTADYIGAFAVTTGHGELEASKRFKDAGDDYSAIMASALADRLAEAFAEALHKKVRAELWGYAADEETTTDELIAEQYQGIRPAPGYPAQPDHTEKATLFRILNAEANAGMALTESFAMTPPASVSGLYFGHPGSHYFGVGKIDRDQVEDYAARKGWDVETCERWLSPILNYDPGVAAVRDAAA
;
A
#
# COMPACT_ATOMS: atom_id res chain seq x y z
N MET A 1 5.33 23.36 -18.16
CA MET A 1 5.45 22.65 -16.87
C MET A 1 6.44 23.43 -16.03
N ARG A 2 6.11 23.80 -14.78
CA ARG A 2 7.15 24.22 -13.83
C ARG A 2 8.03 23.00 -13.55
N PRO A 3 9.36 23.09 -13.60
CA PRO A 3 10.22 21.96 -13.28
C PRO A 3 9.95 21.53 -11.82
N THR A 4 9.67 20.25 -11.63
CA THR A 4 9.56 19.63 -10.30
C THR A 4 10.98 19.39 -9.81
N PHE A 5 11.34 19.93 -8.64
CA PHE A 5 12.64 19.65 -8.01
C PHE A 5 12.72 18.16 -7.65
N ILE A 6 13.90 17.55 -7.84
CA ILE A 6 14.12 16.12 -7.64
C ILE A 6 14.98 15.90 -6.39
N ASN A 7 14.44 15.20 -5.40
CA ASN A 7 15.16 14.75 -4.21
C ASN A 7 15.94 13.47 -4.53
N VAL A 8 17.25 13.52 -4.32
CA VAL A 8 18.15 12.37 -4.40
C VAL A 8 18.47 11.92 -2.97
N GLY A 9 18.13 10.68 -2.63
CA GLY A 9 18.32 10.15 -1.27
C GLY A 9 19.80 9.88 -0.94
N GLU A 10 20.30 10.45 0.16
CA GLU A 10 21.72 10.40 0.58
C GLU A 10 22.10 9.26 1.56
N ARG A 11 21.13 8.51 2.10
CA ARG A 11 21.32 7.62 3.26
C ARG A 11 21.89 6.24 2.91
N THR A 12 21.96 5.91 1.62
CA THR A 12 22.58 4.71 1.04
C THR A 12 24.05 4.92 0.68
N ASN A 13 24.72 5.74 1.49
CA ASN A 13 26.11 6.12 1.31
C ASN A 13 26.94 5.66 2.51
N VAL A 14 27.90 4.75 2.30
CA VAL A 14 28.76 4.21 3.37
C VAL A 14 29.61 5.32 4.03
N THR A 15 30.03 6.33 3.28
CA THR A 15 30.80 7.44 3.86
C THR A 15 29.93 8.47 4.59
N GLY A 16 28.68 8.67 4.14
CA GLY A 16 27.76 9.67 4.67
C GLY A 16 26.80 9.18 5.76
N SER A 17 26.54 7.88 5.87
CA SER A 17 25.52 7.31 6.76
C SER A 17 26.13 6.24 7.68
N ALA A 18 26.34 6.59 8.95
CA ALA A 18 26.89 5.67 9.95
C ALA A 18 26.04 4.39 10.12
N LYS A 19 24.71 4.52 10.01
CA LYS A 19 23.78 3.37 10.04
C LYS A 19 24.03 2.46 8.84
N PHE A 20 24.04 3.02 7.63
CA PHE A 20 24.24 2.23 6.40
C PHE A 20 25.62 1.58 6.35
N LYS A 21 26.68 2.33 6.72
CA LYS A 21 28.04 1.80 6.87
C LYS A 21 28.08 0.56 7.75
N LYS A 22 27.46 0.62 8.93
CA LYS A 22 27.42 -0.50 9.87
C LYS A 22 26.79 -1.73 9.22
N LEU A 23 25.63 -1.56 8.59
CA LEU A 23 24.88 -2.66 7.95
C LEU A 23 25.67 -3.32 6.82
N ILE A 24 26.31 -2.52 5.95
CA ILE A 24 27.12 -3.03 4.84
C ILE A 24 28.38 -3.76 5.34
N VAL A 25 29.07 -3.20 6.34
CA VAL A 25 30.27 -3.82 6.93
C VAL A 25 29.93 -5.12 7.67
N GLU A 26 28.77 -5.20 8.32
CA GLU A 26 28.29 -6.40 9.01
C GLU A 26 27.66 -7.44 8.06
N GLY A 27 27.48 -7.11 6.77
CA GLY A 27 26.88 -7.98 5.77
C GLY A 27 25.35 -8.10 5.85
N ASP A 28 24.69 -7.23 6.63
CA ASP A 28 23.23 -7.18 6.76
C ASP A 28 22.61 -6.36 5.62
N TYR A 29 22.66 -6.92 4.42
CA TYR A 29 22.09 -6.29 3.23
C TYR A 29 20.57 -6.17 3.29
N SER A 30 19.87 -7.02 4.06
CA SER A 30 18.42 -6.96 4.24
C SER A 30 17.99 -5.70 4.99
N ALA A 31 18.68 -5.37 6.08
CA ALA A 31 18.47 -4.10 6.77
C ALA A 31 18.94 -2.91 5.92
N ALA A 32 20.01 -3.07 5.12
CA ALA A 32 20.47 -2.03 4.20
C ALA A 32 19.43 -1.71 3.10
N LEU A 33 18.70 -2.71 2.59
CA LEU A 33 17.57 -2.51 1.67
C LEU A 33 16.46 -1.69 2.31
N THR A 34 16.20 -1.87 3.60
CA THR A 34 15.22 -1.06 4.33
C THR A 34 15.62 0.41 4.33
N VAL A 35 16.92 0.73 4.46
CA VAL A 35 17.41 2.13 4.37
C VAL A 35 17.16 2.70 2.97
N ALA A 36 17.36 1.94 1.91
CA ALA A 36 17.04 2.36 0.55
C ALA A 36 15.53 2.59 0.36
N ARG A 37 14.68 1.65 0.81
CA ARG A 37 13.22 1.74 0.72
C ARG A 37 12.65 2.94 1.48
N GLN A 38 13.11 3.17 2.71
CA GLN A 38 12.69 4.30 3.54
C GLN A 38 12.91 5.64 2.84
N GLN A 39 14.01 5.79 2.08
CA GLN A 39 14.24 7.01 1.32
C GLN A 39 13.23 7.22 0.21
N VAL A 40 12.86 6.15 -0.51
CA VAL A 40 11.85 6.22 -1.57
C VAL A 40 10.47 6.53 -1.00
N GLU A 41 10.11 5.90 0.13
CA GLU A 41 8.87 6.18 0.86
C GLU A 41 8.81 7.63 1.36
N ALA A 42 9.93 8.15 1.83
CA ALA A 42 10.10 9.56 2.22
C ALA A 42 10.19 10.54 1.03
N GLY A 43 9.96 10.08 -0.20
CA GLY A 43 9.85 10.93 -1.39
C GLY A 43 11.14 11.13 -2.18
N ALA A 44 12.20 10.34 -1.93
CA ALA A 44 13.37 10.31 -2.83
C ALA A 44 12.96 9.74 -4.19
N GLN A 45 13.20 10.51 -5.24
CA GLN A 45 12.90 10.13 -6.62
C GLN A 45 14.09 9.49 -7.31
N ILE A 46 15.28 9.58 -6.72
CA ILE A 46 16.53 8.92 -7.13
C ILE A 46 17.25 8.48 -5.85
N ILE A 47 17.96 7.36 -5.87
CA ILE A 47 18.76 6.88 -4.72
C ILE A 47 20.25 6.97 -5.05
N ASP A 48 21.02 7.69 -4.24
CA ASP A 48 22.48 7.74 -4.34
C ASP A 48 23.12 6.59 -3.55
N ILE A 49 23.89 5.75 -4.24
CA ILE A 49 24.47 4.53 -3.68
C ILE A 49 25.98 4.61 -3.75
N ASN A 50 26.62 4.68 -2.58
CA ASN A 50 28.07 4.70 -2.43
C ASN A 50 28.53 3.58 -1.48
N MET A 51 29.50 2.79 -1.95
CA MET A 51 30.08 1.65 -1.22
C MET A 51 31.57 1.84 -0.92
N ASP A 52 32.07 3.07 -0.98
CA ASP A 52 33.50 3.34 -0.75
C ASP A 52 33.83 3.31 0.74
N GLU A 53 34.70 2.40 1.15
CA GLU A 53 35.25 2.35 2.48
C GLU A 53 36.61 1.64 2.44
N GLY A 54 37.59 2.11 3.20
CA GLY A 54 38.97 1.61 3.09
C GLY A 54 39.16 0.12 3.39
N LEU A 55 38.25 -0.51 4.14
CA LEU A 55 38.32 -1.92 4.53
C LEU A 55 37.26 -2.80 3.83
N LEU A 56 36.44 -2.24 2.93
CA LEU A 56 35.37 -2.96 2.24
C LEU A 56 35.79 -3.33 0.81
N ASP A 57 35.40 -4.50 0.33
CA ASP A 57 35.40 -4.79 -1.11
C ASP A 57 34.23 -4.04 -1.76
N SER A 58 34.45 -2.75 -2.05
CA SER A 58 33.44 -1.83 -2.59
C SER A 58 32.82 -2.33 -3.89
N LYS A 59 33.59 -3.06 -4.73
CA LYS A 59 33.08 -3.61 -6.00
C LYS A 59 32.09 -4.73 -5.74
N SER A 60 32.44 -5.68 -4.87
CA SER A 60 31.56 -6.79 -4.51
C SER A 60 30.30 -6.32 -3.78
N ALA A 61 30.45 -5.36 -2.86
CA ALA A 61 29.34 -4.78 -2.12
C ALA A 61 28.36 -4.02 -3.04
N MET A 62 28.88 -3.23 -3.99
CA MET A 62 28.07 -2.52 -4.98
C MET A 62 27.24 -3.49 -5.83
N VAL A 63 27.86 -4.53 -6.39
CA VAL A 63 27.17 -5.54 -7.21
C VAL A 63 26.10 -6.26 -6.39
N THR A 64 26.44 -6.67 -5.17
CA THR A 64 25.51 -7.40 -4.28
C THR A 64 24.30 -6.55 -3.97
N PHE A 65 24.51 -5.32 -3.52
CA PHE A 65 23.41 -4.45 -3.10
C PHE A 65 22.51 -4.03 -4.27
N LEU A 66 23.08 -3.71 -5.44
CA LEU A 66 22.29 -3.33 -6.62
C LEU A 66 21.42 -4.49 -7.14
N ASN A 67 21.93 -5.73 -7.13
CA ASN A 67 21.13 -6.91 -7.49
C ASN A 67 19.97 -7.14 -6.53
N LEU A 68 20.18 -6.88 -5.23
CA LEU A 68 19.14 -6.98 -4.22
C LEU A 68 18.08 -5.87 -4.38
N ILE A 69 18.50 -4.63 -4.65
CA ILE A 69 17.59 -3.52 -4.95
C ILE A 69 16.71 -3.83 -6.15
N ALA A 70 17.28 -4.43 -7.21
CA ALA A 70 16.52 -4.80 -8.40
C ALA A 70 15.43 -5.85 -8.14
N ALA A 71 15.52 -6.62 -7.04
CA ALA A 71 14.52 -7.60 -6.62
C ALA A 71 13.44 -7.01 -5.71
N GLU A 72 13.58 -5.77 -5.24
CA GLU A 72 12.66 -5.10 -4.32
C GLU A 72 11.78 -4.07 -5.06
N PRO A 73 10.48 -4.36 -5.30
CA PRO A 73 9.63 -3.54 -6.19
C PRO A 73 9.51 -2.07 -5.78
N ASP A 74 9.52 -1.78 -4.49
CA ASP A 74 9.37 -0.41 -3.98
C ASP A 74 10.59 0.46 -4.25
N ILE A 75 11.77 -0.16 -4.38
CA ILE A 75 13.04 0.52 -4.67
C ILE A 75 13.30 0.53 -6.17
N ALA A 76 13.05 -0.58 -6.86
CA ALA A 76 13.34 -0.76 -8.29
C ALA A 76 12.56 0.20 -9.22
N ARG A 77 11.50 0.86 -8.71
CA ARG A 77 10.69 1.84 -9.45
C ARG A 77 11.36 3.22 -9.62
N VAL A 78 12.41 3.54 -8.85
CA VAL A 78 13.14 4.82 -8.97
C VAL A 78 14.54 4.61 -9.57
N PRO A 79 15.09 5.58 -10.34
CA PRO A 79 16.45 5.51 -10.85
C PRO A 79 17.51 5.45 -9.74
N VAL A 80 18.63 4.80 -10.05
CA VAL A 80 19.79 4.70 -9.16
C VAL A 80 20.90 5.63 -9.65
N MET A 81 21.46 6.40 -8.71
CA MET A 81 22.68 7.15 -8.86
C MET A 81 23.83 6.35 -8.25
N ILE A 82 24.76 5.90 -9.08
CA ILE A 82 25.90 5.05 -8.68
C ILE A 82 27.06 5.96 -8.36
N ASP A 83 27.50 5.93 -7.09
CA ASP A 83 28.59 6.74 -6.58
C ASP A 83 29.80 5.92 -6.13
N SER A 84 30.98 6.31 -6.62
CA SER A 84 32.28 5.83 -6.14
C SER A 84 33.42 6.70 -6.68
N SER A 85 34.50 6.77 -5.92
CA SER A 85 35.79 7.33 -6.32
C SER A 85 36.58 6.46 -7.30
N LYS A 86 36.18 5.19 -7.49
CA LYS A 86 36.87 4.21 -8.35
C LYS A 86 36.01 3.82 -9.54
N TRP A 87 36.51 4.10 -10.76
CA TRP A 87 35.80 3.79 -12.00
C TRP A 87 35.38 2.30 -12.13
N GLU A 88 36.24 1.38 -11.69
CA GLU A 88 35.95 -0.07 -11.73
C GLU A 88 34.75 -0.51 -10.88
N VAL A 89 34.40 0.26 -9.83
CA VAL A 89 33.22 0.03 -8.99
C VAL A 89 31.97 0.59 -9.67
N ILE A 90 32.06 1.81 -10.21
CA ILE A 90 30.99 2.42 -11.03
C ILE A 90 30.61 1.49 -12.18
N GLU A 91 31.60 1.03 -12.95
CA GLU A 91 31.36 0.15 -14.09
C GLU A 91 30.76 -1.21 -13.68
N ALA A 92 31.12 -1.73 -12.50
CA ALA A 92 30.50 -2.94 -11.97
C ALA A 92 29.02 -2.70 -11.61
N GLY A 93 28.70 -1.56 -11.02
CA GLY A 93 27.33 -1.20 -10.69
C GLY A 93 26.45 -0.98 -11.94
N LEU A 94 26.99 -0.30 -12.97
CA LEU A 94 26.28 -0.06 -14.23
C LEU A 94 25.83 -1.36 -14.92
N LYS A 95 26.51 -2.49 -14.68
CA LYS A 95 26.16 -3.81 -15.22
C LYS A 95 24.98 -4.48 -14.50
N CYS A 96 24.55 -3.95 -13.35
CA CYS A 96 23.57 -4.58 -12.46
C CYS A 96 22.20 -3.89 -12.45
N VAL A 97 22.10 -2.67 -13.01
CA VAL A 97 20.94 -1.79 -12.87
C VAL A 97 19.98 -1.88 -14.06
N GLN A 98 18.69 -1.72 -13.79
CA GLN A 98 17.64 -1.65 -14.80
C GLN A 98 17.23 -0.19 -15.04
N GLY A 99 16.82 0.13 -16.28
CA GLY A 99 16.47 1.50 -16.66
C GLY A 99 17.70 2.39 -16.92
N LYS A 100 17.54 3.71 -16.77
CA LYS A 100 18.60 4.69 -17.04
C LYS A 100 19.28 5.11 -15.72
N PRO A 101 20.50 4.63 -15.43
CA PRO A 101 21.21 5.03 -14.21
C PRO A 101 21.89 6.39 -14.36
N ILE A 102 22.31 6.95 -13.24
CA ILE A 102 23.13 8.17 -13.19
C ILE A 102 24.49 7.82 -12.58
N VAL A 103 25.58 8.25 -13.20
CA VAL A 103 26.94 8.11 -12.65
C VAL A 103 27.29 9.35 -11.85
N ASN A 104 27.60 9.19 -10.57
CA ASN A 104 28.06 10.26 -9.68
C ASN A 104 29.49 9.97 -9.21
N SER A 105 30.52 10.59 -9.72
CA SER A 105 30.55 11.56 -10.82
C SER A 105 31.79 11.31 -11.67
N ILE A 106 31.81 11.95 -12.85
CA ILE A 106 33.01 12.09 -13.68
C ILE A 106 33.53 13.53 -13.58
N SER A 107 34.84 13.73 -13.78
CA SER A 107 35.46 15.06 -13.68
C SER A 107 36.75 15.14 -14.50
N MET A 108 37.29 16.35 -14.68
CA MET A 108 38.54 16.58 -15.41
C MET A 108 39.77 16.56 -14.49
N LYS A 109 39.65 16.11 -13.23
CA LYS A 109 40.75 16.09 -12.25
C LYS A 109 41.99 15.29 -12.71
N GLU A 110 41.76 14.24 -13.51
CA GLU A 110 42.79 13.36 -14.10
C GLU A 110 43.15 13.75 -15.54
N GLY A 111 42.68 14.93 -15.99
CA GLY A 111 42.81 15.41 -17.35
C GLY A 111 41.63 15.03 -18.24
N GLU A 112 41.51 15.74 -19.37
CA GLU A 112 40.37 15.57 -20.28
C GLU A 112 40.33 14.20 -20.98
N ASP A 113 41.46 13.54 -21.19
CA ASP A 113 41.50 12.23 -21.86
C ASP A 113 40.79 11.16 -21.03
N ALA A 114 41.03 11.13 -19.72
CA ALA A 114 40.33 10.24 -18.79
C ALA A 114 38.83 10.58 -18.72
N PHE A 115 38.50 11.87 -18.69
CA PHE A 115 37.12 12.36 -18.71
C PHE A 115 36.36 11.90 -19.97
N ARG A 116 36.97 12.02 -21.16
CA ARG A 116 36.41 11.54 -22.44
C ARG A 116 36.21 10.02 -22.42
N GLU A 117 37.19 9.27 -21.94
CA GLU A 117 37.09 7.80 -21.86
C GLU A 117 35.90 7.36 -20.99
N GLN A 118 35.77 7.96 -19.80
CA GLN A 118 34.68 7.69 -18.87
C GLN A 118 33.32 8.11 -19.45
N ALA A 119 33.25 9.26 -20.11
CA ALA A 119 32.04 9.73 -20.78
C ALA A 119 31.58 8.78 -21.90
N VAL A 120 32.49 8.32 -22.76
CA VAL A 120 32.18 7.34 -23.81
C VAL A 120 31.64 6.03 -23.22
N LYS A 121 32.21 5.58 -22.10
CA LYS A 121 31.70 4.38 -21.39
C LYS A 121 30.30 4.62 -20.82
N CYS A 122 30.05 5.76 -20.15
CA CYS A 122 28.72 6.10 -19.64
C CYS A 122 27.67 6.08 -20.75
N LEU A 123 27.99 6.68 -21.90
CA LEU A 123 27.12 6.69 -23.08
C LEU A 123 26.81 5.28 -23.59
N ARG A 124 27.82 4.39 -23.61
CA ARG A 124 27.66 2.99 -24.02
C ARG A 124 26.73 2.20 -23.07
N TYR A 125 26.73 2.52 -21.78
CA TYR A 125 25.80 1.95 -20.80
C TYR A 125 24.44 2.65 -20.76
N GLY A 126 24.26 3.73 -21.55
CA GLY A 126 23.03 4.51 -21.57
C GLY A 126 22.80 5.35 -20.31
N ALA A 127 23.85 5.63 -19.52
CA ALA A 127 23.77 6.36 -18.26
C ALA A 127 23.77 7.88 -18.47
N ALA A 128 23.06 8.62 -17.60
CA ALA A 128 23.29 10.05 -17.40
C ALA A 128 24.51 10.26 -16.48
N VAL A 129 25.08 11.48 -16.46
CA VAL A 129 26.31 11.77 -15.73
C VAL A 129 26.18 13.00 -14.85
N VAL A 130 26.59 12.88 -13.59
CA VAL A 130 26.96 14.02 -12.75
C VAL A 130 28.40 14.39 -13.08
N VAL A 131 28.62 15.65 -13.42
CA VAL A 131 29.93 16.23 -13.72
C VAL A 131 30.30 17.17 -12.60
N MET A 132 31.27 16.76 -11.78
CA MET A 132 31.77 17.58 -10.69
C MET A 132 32.65 18.70 -11.24
N ALA A 133 32.50 19.93 -10.74
CA ALA A 133 33.31 21.09 -11.11
C ALA A 133 34.73 20.99 -10.50
N PHE A 134 35.50 20.01 -10.98
CA PHE A 134 36.86 19.70 -10.55
C PHE A 134 37.70 19.39 -11.80
N ASP A 135 38.72 20.21 -12.03
CA ASP A 135 39.69 20.05 -13.10
C ASP A 135 41.12 19.83 -12.56
N GLU A 136 42.12 19.87 -13.44
CA GLU A 136 43.51 19.57 -13.13
C GLU A 136 44.13 20.54 -12.09
N VAL A 137 43.51 21.71 -11.89
CA VAL A 137 43.98 22.74 -10.95
C VAL A 137 43.37 22.55 -9.55
N GLY A 138 42.15 22.03 -9.47
CA GLY A 138 41.44 21.91 -8.20
C GLY A 138 39.91 21.96 -8.33
N GLN A 139 39.24 21.91 -7.19
CA GLN A 139 37.79 22.11 -7.11
C GLN A 139 37.46 23.61 -7.30
N ALA A 140 36.37 23.89 -8.02
CA ALA A 140 35.90 25.26 -8.22
C ALA A 140 35.20 25.82 -6.98
N ASP A 141 35.82 26.79 -6.31
CA ASP A 141 35.34 27.48 -5.11
C ASP A 141 34.54 28.76 -5.43
N THR A 142 34.97 29.55 -6.42
CA THR A 142 34.30 30.80 -6.83
C THR A 142 33.28 30.60 -7.97
N ALA A 143 32.28 31.47 -8.08
CA ALA A 143 31.28 31.41 -9.16
C ALA A 143 31.91 31.36 -10.55
N ALA A 144 32.89 32.23 -10.80
CA ALA A 144 33.60 32.29 -12.08
C ALA A 144 34.27 30.95 -12.44
N ARG A 145 34.94 30.32 -11.47
CA ARG A 145 35.61 29.03 -11.68
C ARG A 145 34.60 27.91 -11.90
N LYS A 146 33.48 27.92 -11.17
CA LYS A 146 32.39 26.93 -11.34
C LYS A 146 31.82 26.98 -12.76
N ILE A 147 31.54 28.19 -13.26
CA ILE A 147 31.04 28.43 -14.62
C ILE A 147 32.05 27.99 -15.68
N GLU A 148 33.33 28.35 -15.50
CA GLU A 148 34.41 28.01 -16.43
C GLU A 148 34.53 26.49 -16.62
N ILE A 149 34.65 25.74 -15.51
CA ILE A 149 34.84 24.29 -15.55
C ILE A 149 33.59 23.60 -16.14
N CYS A 150 32.39 23.97 -15.71
CA CYS A 150 31.15 23.38 -16.24
C CYS A 150 30.98 23.65 -17.74
N THR A 151 31.31 24.87 -18.19
CA THR A 151 31.26 25.24 -19.62
C THR A 151 32.27 24.44 -20.44
N ARG A 152 33.50 24.28 -19.95
CA ARG A 152 34.54 23.47 -20.59
C ARG A 152 34.09 22.01 -20.72
N ALA A 153 33.60 21.42 -19.62
CA ALA A 153 33.10 20.04 -19.61
C ALA A 153 31.90 19.84 -20.54
N TYR A 154 30.95 20.79 -20.58
CA TYR A 154 29.80 20.74 -21.49
C TYR A 154 30.22 20.68 -22.95
N ARG A 155 31.17 21.51 -23.37
CA ARG A 155 31.67 21.51 -24.76
C ARG A 155 32.31 20.18 -25.12
N ILE A 156 33.15 19.63 -24.25
CA ILE A 156 33.78 18.32 -24.48
C ILE A 156 32.70 17.23 -24.62
N LEU A 157 31.72 17.19 -23.69
CA LEU A 157 30.68 16.17 -23.72
C LEU A 157 29.77 16.29 -24.95
N VAL A 158 29.32 17.49 -25.29
CA VAL A 158 28.33 17.68 -26.37
C VAL A 158 28.99 17.75 -27.75
N GLU A 159 30.08 18.49 -27.91
CA GLU A 159 30.70 18.76 -29.22
C GLU A 159 31.67 17.66 -29.65
N GLU A 160 32.38 17.02 -28.71
CA GLU A 160 33.40 16.02 -29.04
C GLU A 160 32.93 14.58 -28.82
N VAL A 161 32.26 14.29 -27.69
CA VAL A 161 31.78 12.94 -27.35
C VAL A 161 30.41 12.63 -27.95
N GLY A 162 29.57 13.65 -28.17
CA GLY A 162 28.19 13.50 -28.65
C GLY A 162 27.20 13.06 -27.57
N PHE A 163 27.44 13.45 -26.32
CA PHE A 163 26.58 13.18 -25.18
C PHE A 163 25.28 14.02 -25.27
N PRO A 164 24.08 13.44 -25.02
CA PRO A 164 22.84 14.22 -24.99
C PRO A 164 22.89 15.30 -23.89
N PRO A 165 22.69 16.59 -24.22
CA PRO A 165 22.74 17.68 -23.24
C PRO A 165 21.80 17.51 -22.04
N GLU A 166 20.63 16.92 -22.24
CA GLU A 166 19.63 16.65 -21.20
C GLU A 166 20.04 15.57 -20.18
N ASP A 167 21.09 14.80 -20.48
CA ASP A 167 21.66 13.76 -19.62
C ASP A 167 22.89 14.24 -18.83
N ILE A 168 23.26 15.51 -18.99
CA ILE A 168 24.37 16.15 -18.27
C ILE A 168 23.81 16.86 -17.04
N ILE A 169 24.29 16.46 -15.87
CA ILE A 169 23.97 17.08 -14.58
C ILE A 169 25.27 17.67 -14.04
N PHE A 170 25.35 18.98 -13.83
CA PHE A 170 26.52 19.59 -13.19
C PHE A 170 26.37 19.57 -11.67
N ASP A 171 27.45 19.23 -10.97
CA ASP A 171 27.65 19.56 -9.56
C ASP A 171 28.71 20.66 -9.45
N PRO A 172 28.30 21.94 -9.31
CA PRO A 172 29.21 23.06 -9.13
C PRO A 172 29.96 23.08 -7.80
N ASN A 173 29.92 22.03 -6.98
CA ASN A 173 30.44 21.92 -5.62
C ASN A 173 29.72 22.83 -4.61
N ILE A 174 29.02 22.22 -3.66
CA ILE A 174 28.51 22.89 -2.46
C ILE A 174 29.56 22.80 -1.35
N PHE A 175 30.02 23.96 -0.86
CA PHE A 175 30.95 24.05 0.28
C PHE A 175 30.26 24.52 1.55
N ALA A 176 30.90 24.26 2.69
CA ALA A 176 30.39 24.62 4.00
C ALA A 176 30.48 26.13 4.25
N VAL A 177 29.39 26.71 4.76
CA VAL A 177 29.34 28.11 5.21
C VAL A 177 29.38 28.19 6.74
N ALA A 178 29.48 29.41 7.28
CA ALA A 178 29.53 29.65 8.72
C ALA A 178 30.62 28.84 9.44
N THR A 179 31.79 28.72 8.79
CA THR A 179 32.95 28.00 9.31
C THR A 179 33.82 28.85 10.25
N GLY A 180 33.58 30.17 10.27
CA GLY A 180 34.40 31.16 10.99
C GLY A 180 35.58 31.70 10.17
N ILE A 181 35.68 31.34 8.89
CA ILE A 181 36.68 31.84 7.93
C ILE A 181 35.96 32.74 6.93
N GLU A 182 36.39 34.01 6.82
CA GLU A 182 35.72 35.05 6.02
C GLU A 182 35.66 34.68 4.53
N GLU A 183 36.70 34.01 4.02
CA GLU A 183 36.76 33.52 2.64
C GLU A 183 35.66 32.48 2.33
N HIS A 184 35.07 31.85 3.33
CA HIS A 184 34.03 30.84 3.15
C HIS A 184 32.61 31.41 3.19
N ASP A 185 32.44 32.68 3.60
CA ASP A 185 31.11 33.29 3.78
C ASP A 185 30.36 33.42 2.44
N ASN A 186 31.08 33.52 1.32
CA ASN A 186 30.48 33.68 0.00
C ASN A 186 30.14 32.35 -0.72
N TYR A 187 30.53 31.19 -0.19
CA TYR A 187 30.42 29.92 -0.92
C TYR A 187 29.00 29.54 -1.35
N ALA A 188 27.98 29.83 -0.53
CA ALA A 188 26.59 29.58 -0.90
C ALA A 188 26.11 30.54 -2.01
N VAL A 189 26.52 31.82 -1.96
CA VAL A 189 26.24 32.81 -3.01
C VAL A 189 26.90 32.41 -4.32
N ASP A 190 28.18 32.04 -4.27
CA ASP A 190 28.94 31.60 -5.44
C ASP A 190 28.27 30.40 -6.15
N PHE A 191 27.72 29.46 -5.39
CA PHE A 191 26.96 28.34 -5.95
C PHE A 191 25.65 28.79 -6.60
N ILE A 192 24.88 29.66 -5.94
CA ILE A 192 23.59 30.16 -6.44
C ILE A 192 23.78 30.98 -7.72
N GLU A 193 24.79 31.84 -7.78
CA GLU A 193 25.12 32.64 -8.95
C GLU A 193 25.62 31.77 -10.12
N ALA A 194 26.52 30.82 -9.84
CA ALA A 194 26.97 29.86 -10.85
C ALA A 194 25.80 29.02 -11.39
N THR A 195 24.86 28.62 -10.53
CA THR A 195 23.65 27.88 -10.92
C THR A 195 22.84 28.67 -11.96
N ALA A 196 22.54 29.94 -11.67
CA ALA A 196 21.79 30.78 -12.59
C ALA A 196 22.51 30.97 -13.94
N GLU A 197 23.83 31.16 -13.91
CA GLU A 197 24.63 31.34 -15.11
C GLU A 197 24.73 30.05 -15.94
N ILE A 198 24.99 28.91 -15.30
CA ILE A 198 25.08 27.60 -15.96
C ILE A 198 23.74 27.27 -16.64
N LYS A 199 22.60 27.45 -15.96
CA LYS A 199 21.27 27.23 -16.56
C LYS A 199 20.99 28.14 -17.75
N ARG A 200 21.52 29.37 -17.74
CA ARG A 200 21.37 30.33 -18.83
C ARG A 200 22.27 29.99 -20.02
N ALA A 201 23.52 29.63 -19.75
CA ALA A 201 24.57 29.47 -20.76
C ALA A 201 24.59 28.08 -21.39
N LEU A 202 24.16 27.04 -20.66
CA LEU A 202 24.25 25.62 -21.06
C LEU A 202 22.83 25.03 -21.17
N PRO A 203 22.20 25.06 -22.36
CA PRO A 203 20.84 24.58 -22.55
C PRO A 203 20.68 23.09 -22.20
N TYR A 204 19.51 22.73 -21.67
CA TYR A 204 19.11 21.36 -21.28
C TYR A 204 19.89 20.73 -20.12
N ALA A 205 21.12 21.19 -19.84
CA ALA A 205 21.89 20.71 -18.69
C ALA A 205 21.12 20.95 -17.38
N ARG A 206 21.30 20.01 -16.46
CA ARG A 206 20.70 20.06 -15.12
C ARG A 206 21.75 20.39 -14.08
N ILE A 207 21.31 20.79 -12.88
CA ILE A 207 22.20 21.12 -11.76
C ILE A 207 21.79 20.33 -10.51
N SER A 208 22.80 19.74 -9.86
CA SER A 208 22.72 18.99 -8.62
C SER A 208 23.77 19.47 -7.61
N GLY A 209 23.70 18.98 -6.38
CA GLY A 209 24.74 19.12 -5.38
C GLY A 209 24.40 18.43 -4.06
N GLY A 210 25.45 18.08 -3.30
CA GLY A 210 25.37 17.57 -1.93
C GLY A 210 24.94 18.65 -0.93
N VAL A 211 23.64 18.76 -0.66
CA VAL A 211 23.08 19.83 0.20
C VAL A 211 23.61 19.72 1.62
N SER A 212 23.83 18.50 2.12
CA SER A 212 24.41 18.26 3.44
C SER A 212 25.74 18.98 3.68
N ASN A 213 26.51 19.29 2.63
CA ASN A 213 27.79 19.99 2.71
C ASN A 213 27.66 21.44 3.16
N VAL A 214 26.58 22.15 2.81
CA VAL A 214 26.43 23.58 3.17
C VAL A 214 26.38 23.77 4.69
N SER A 215 25.82 22.78 5.39
CA SER A 215 25.57 22.79 6.84
C SER A 215 26.66 22.13 7.69
N PHE A 216 27.81 21.78 7.12
CA PHE A 216 28.82 20.93 7.76
C PHE A 216 29.30 21.49 9.11
N SER A 217 29.39 22.81 9.24
CA SER A 217 29.80 23.53 10.46
C SER A 217 28.88 23.31 11.67
N PHE A 218 27.65 22.84 11.46
CA PHE A 218 26.63 22.63 12.50
C PHE A 218 26.32 21.16 12.80
N ARG A 219 27.22 20.23 12.48
CA ARG A 219 27.07 18.80 12.81
C ARG A 219 26.69 18.60 14.28
N GLY A 220 25.63 17.84 14.54
CA GLY A 220 25.09 17.61 15.88
C GLY A 220 24.08 18.66 16.37
N ASN A 221 23.63 19.56 15.49
CA ASN A 221 22.50 20.46 15.73
C ASN A 221 21.52 20.38 14.55
N GLU A 222 20.75 19.28 14.49
CA GLU A 222 19.87 18.98 13.36
C GLU A 222 18.83 20.07 13.07
N PRO A 223 18.16 20.70 14.05
CA PRO A 223 17.22 21.78 13.77
C PRO A 223 17.83 22.95 13.00
N VAL A 224 19.07 23.34 13.33
CA VAL A 224 19.79 24.40 12.60
C VAL A 224 20.24 23.92 11.22
N ARG A 225 20.75 22.68 11.11
CA ARG A 225 21.16 22.11 9.81
C ARG A 225 20.00 22.08 8.82
N ARG A 226 18.84 21.63 9.27
CA ARG A 226 17.60 21.61 8.48
C ARG A 226 17.16 22.99 8.01
N ALA A 227 17.23 23.98 8.90
CA ALA A 227 16.92 25.36 8.52
C ALA A 227 17.87 25.87 7.43
N ILE A 228 19.18 25.57 7.55
CA ILE A 228 20.19 25.89 6.52
C ILE A 228 19.86 25.20 5.19
N HIS A 229 19.51 23.91 5.20
CA HIS A 229 19.15 23.18 3.98
C HIS A 229 17.93 23.78 3.29
N SER A 230 16.85 24.05 4.02
CA SER A 230 15.61 24.59 3.44
C SER A 230 15.79 26.00 2.89
N VAL A 231 16.53 26.88 3.58
CA VAL A 231 16.83 28.23 3.08
C VAL A 231 17.73 28.17 1.85
N PHE A 232 18.78 27.36 1.88
CA PHE A 232 19.67 27.18 0.73
C PHE A 232 18.92 26.68 -0.50
N LEU A 233 18.12 25.61 -0.35
CA LEU A 233 17.31 25.05 -1.42
C LEU A 233 16.29 26.05 -1.96
N TYR A 234 15.63 26.82 -1.09
CA TYR A 234 14.69 27.85 -1.52
C TYR A 234 15.33 28.84 -2.52
N HIS A 235 16.56 29.29 -2.24
CA HIS A 235 17.27 30.21 -3.13
C HIS A 235 17.89 29.51 -4.35
N ALA A 236 18.50 28.33 -4.18
CA ALA A 236 19.13 27.59 -5.26
C ALA A 236 18.12 27.09 -6.30
N ILE A 237 16.95 26.60 -5.87
CA ILE A 237 15.85 26.20 -6.76
C ILE A 237 15.35 27.40 -7.56
N LYS A 238 15.21 28.57 -6.91
CA LYS A 238 14.82 29.81 -7.58
C LYS A 238 15.85 30.25 -8.63
N ALA A 239 17.13 29.99 -8.39
CA ALA A 239 18.22 30.22 -9.34
C ALA A 239 18.29 29.17 -10.46
N GLY A 240 17.59 28.04 -10.32
CA GLY A 240 17.44 27.02 -11.37
C GLY A 240 18.06 25.65 -11.07
N MET A 241 18.41 25.36 -9.80
CA MET A 241 18.82 24.03 -9.36
C MET A 241 17.69 23.00 -9.60
N ASP A 242 18.00 21.86 -10.21
CA ASP A 242 17.00 20.89 -10.66
C ASP A 242 16.82 19.73 -9.66
N MET A 243 17.89 19.36 -8.96
CA MET A 243 17.90 18.23 -8.02
C MET A 243 18.89 18.46 -6.88
N GLY A 244 18.73 17.77 -5.76
CA GLY A 244 19.65 17.86 -4.62
C GLY A 244 19.79 16.54 -3.89
N ILE A 245 21.02 16.23 -3.46
CA ILE A 245 21.32 15.08 -2.61
C ILE A 245 21.03 15.50 -1.17
N VAL A 246 19.95 14.94 -0.61
CA VAL A 246 19.32 15.36 0.65
C VAL A 246 18.78 14.15 1.42
N ASN A 247 18.53 14.34 2.72
CA ASN A 247 17.64 13.48 3.47
C ASN A 247 16.17 13.84 3.16
N ALA A 248 15.54 13.13 2.22
CA ALA A 248 14.24 13.51 1.64
C ALA A 248 13.09 13.73 2.66
N GLY A 249 13.12 13.02 3.80
CA GLY A 249 12.08 13.13 4.84
C GLY A 249 12.30 14.25 5.89
N ASP A 250 13.45 14.92 5.88
CA ASP A 250 13.90 15.77 7.00
C ASP A 250 14.00 17.27 6.63
N LEU A 251 13.38 17.72 5.53
CA LEU A 251 13.39 19.13 5.10
C LEU A 251 12.15 19.89 5.63
N PRO A 252 12.31 20.88 6.54
CA PRO A 252 11.20 21.68 7.02
C PRO A 252 10.69 22.63 5.93
N VAL A 253 9.40 22.95 5.94
CA VAL A 253 8.84 23.97 5.06
C VAL A 253 9.46 25.32 5.42
N TYR A 254 9.92 26.08 4.43
CA TYR A 254 10.62 27.36 4.63
C TYR A 254 9.84 28.35 5.52
N ASP A 255 8.50 28.35 5.46
CA ASP A 255 7.64 29.22 6.27
C ASP A 255 7.38 28.71 7.70
N ASP A 256 7.64 27.44 7.96
CA ASP A 256 7.50 26.82 9.29
C ASP A 256 8.77 26.99 10.15
N ILE A 257 9.87 27.50 9.55
CA ILE A 257 11.11 27.82 10.28
C ILE A 257 10.85 29.05 11.15
N ASP A 258 11.20 28.96 12.44
CA ASP A 258 11.16 30.11 13.37
C ASP A 258 11.76 31.36 12.72
N ALA A 259 11.03 32.48 12.77
CA ALA A 259 11.38 33.67 12.01
C ALA A 259 12.78 34.21 12.35
N THR A 260 13.20 34.09 13.61
CA THR A 260 14.52 34.51 14.08
C THR A 260 15.63 33.62 13.51
N LEU A 261 15.43 32.30 13.56
CA LEU A 261 16.36 31.34 12.99
C LEU A 261 16.44 31.47 11.46
N ARG A 262 15.29 31.62 10.79
CA ARG A 262 15.20 31.79 9.33
C ARG A 262 15.98 33.02 8.86
N GLU A 263 15.80 34.16 9.52
CA GLU A 263 16.51 35.40 9.16
C GLU A 263 18.04 35.26 9.34
N ALA A 264 18.48 34.68 10.46
CA ALA A 264 19.92 34.47 10.71
C ALA A 264 20.55 33.50 9.70
N VAL A 265 19.82 32.45 9.30
CA VAL A 265 20.26 31.52 8.26
C VAL A 265 20.29 32.19 6.88
N GLU A 266 19.29 33.02 6.53
CA GLU A 266 19.31 33.78 5.28
C GLU A 266 20.49 34.76 5.20
N ASP A 267 20.81 35.42 6.31
CA ASP A 267 21.94 36.35 6.38
C ASP A 267 23.27 35.64 6.08
N VAL A 268 23.42 34.38 6.51
CA VAL A 268 24.57 33.52 6.18
C VAL A 268 24.53 33.01 4.74
N ILE A 269 23.41 32.40 4.30
CA ILE A 269 23.30 31.79 2.97
C ILE A 269 23.46 32.80 1.84
N LEU A 270 22.95 34.02 2.02
CA LEU A 270 23.00 35.07 1.01
C LEU A 270 24.16 36.04 1.22
N ASN A 271 25.02 35.80 2.20
CA ASN A 271 26.11 36.70 2.59
C ASN A 271 25.65 38.18 2.68
N ARG A 272 24.53 38.42 3.38
CA ARG A 272 23.91 39.75 3.44
C ARG A 272 24.79 40.72 4.25
N PRO A 273 24.70 42.04 3.99
CA PRO A 273 25.40 43.03 4.81
C PRO A 273 25.09 42.85 6.30
N GLN A 274 26.13 42.85 7.12
CA GLN A 274 26.03 42.66 8.57
C GLN A 274 25.05 43.66 9.20
N ARG A 275 24.08 43.16 9.98
CA ARG A 275 23.00 43.97 10.58
C ARG A 275 23.23 44.26 12.07
N THR A 276 24.12 43.48 12.68
CA THR A 276 24.48 43.54 14.11
C THR A 276 25.95 43.94 14.28
N ASN A 277 26.40 44.10 15.51
CA ASN A 277 27.83 44.35 15.82
C ASN A 277 28.71 43.09 15.74
N VAL A 278 28.11 41.92 15.56
CA VAL A 278 28.76 40.61 15.34
C VAL A 278 28.46 40.11 13.93
N SER A 279 29.35 39.31 13.34
CA SER A 279 29.21 38.79 11.97
C SER A 279 27.97 37.89 11.82
N ASN A 280 27.49 37.66 10.59
CA ASN A 280 26.33 36.78 10.37
C ASN A 280 26.59 35.34 10.86
N THR A 281 27.83 34.88 10.68
CA THR A 281 28.32 33.58 11.19
C THR A 281 28.29 33.55 12.72
N GLU A 282 28.82 34.56 13.41
CA GLU A 282 28.78 34.67 14.88
C GLU A 282 27.33 34.71 15.40
N ARG A 283 26.46 35.50 14.76
CA ARG A 283 25.03 35.59 15.12
C ARG A 283 24.33 34.24 15.02
N LEU A 284 24.56 33.47 13.95
CA LEU A 284 23.94 32.16 13.78
C LEU A 284 24.48 31.15 14.81
N VAL A 285 25.78 31.19 15.11
CA VAL A 285 26.41 30.34 16.13
C VAL A 285 25.87 30.65 17.53
N ASP A 286 25.64 31.93 17.87
CA ASP A 286 25.14 32.36 19.17
C ASP A 286 23.70 31.89 19.45
N ILE A 287 22.83 31.87 18.44
CA ILE A 287 21.44 31.44 18.60
C ILE A 287 21.26 29.93 18.47
N ALA A 288 22.19 29.23 17.79
CA ALA A 288 22.09 27.81 17.51
C ALA A 288 21.83 26.91 18.75
N PRO A 289 22.40 27.16 19.95
CA PRO A 289 22.12 26.38 21.16
C PRO A 289 20.66 26.41 21.62
N ASN A 290 19.93 27.49 21.33
CA ASN A 290 18.52 27.65 21.74
C ASN A 290 17.58 26.67 21.02
N TYR A 291 18.08 26.00 19.98
CA TYR A 291 17.33 25.06 19.15
C TYR A 291 17.80 23.61 19.33
N LYS A 292 18.59 23.30 20.37
CA LYS A 292 19.02 21.92 20.68
C LYS A 292 17.99 21.16 21.53
N GLY A 293 17.02 20.54 20.85
CA GLY A 293 16.28 19.33 21.25
C GLY A 293 15.44 19.37 22.53
N ASP A 294 14.11 19.36 22.40
CA ASP A 294 13.20 19.00 23.49
C ASP A 294 12.62 17.59 23.31
N LYS A 295 12.81 16.78 24.36
CA LYS A 295 12.15 15.48 24.57
C LYS A 295 10.71 15.72 25.03
N GLY A 296 9.82 14.82 24.59
CA GLY A 296 8.39 14.87 24.85
C GLY A 296 8.00 15.23 26.29
N VAL A 297 7.14 16.25 26.40
CA VAL A 297 6.40 16.57 27.61
C VAL A 297 4.97 16.10 27.41
N ALA A 298 4.48 15.32 28.38
CA ALA A 298 3.12 14.81 28.45
C ALA A 298 2.08 15.94 28.34
N ARG A 299 1.07 15.72 27.50
CA ARG A 299 0.01 16.68 27.15
C ARG A 299 -0.90 16.91 28.37
N VAL A 300 -0.71 18.04 29.06
CA VAL A 300 -1.77 18.64 29.88
C VAL A 300 -2.87 19.10 28.92
N VAL A 301 -4.13 18.78 29.18
CA VAL A 301 -5.28 19.20 28.35
C VAL A 301 -5.32 20.74 28.34
N ASP A 302 -4.79 21.35 27.28
CA ASP A 302 -4.81 22.80 27.09
C ASP A 302 -6.22 23.20 26.64
N LEU A 303 -7.03 23.74 27.56
CA LEU A 303 -8.39 24.20 27.28
C LEU A 303 -8.46 25.61 26.68
N LYS A 304 -7.33 26.26 26.33
CA LYS A 304 -7.33 27.62 25.75
C LYS A 304 -8.13 27.74 24.45
N TRP A 305 -8.34 26.65 23.71
CA TRP A 305 -9.18 26.66 22.52
C TRP A 305 -10.66 26.98 22.85
N ARG A 306 -11.10 26.76 24.09
CA ARG A 306 -12.45 27.12 24.57
C ARG A 306 -12.70 28.63 24.62
N ASP A 307 -11.65 29.44 24.65
CA ASP A 307 -11.76 30.90 24.66
C ASP A 307 -11.98 31.48 23.23
N GLN A 308 -11.94 30.64 22.19
CA GLN A 308 -12.16 31.04 20.81
C GLN A 308 -13.65 31.21 20.48
N PRO A 309 -14.01 31.94 19.40
CA PRO A 309 -15.38 32.03 18.92
C PRO A 309 -15.97 30.65 18.57
N VAL A 310 -17.30 30.49 18.70
CA VAL A 310 -17.99 29.19 18.57
C VAL A 310 -17.65 28.45 17.28
N GLY A 311 -17.58 29.15 16.14
CA GLY A 311 -17.20 28.53 14.87
C GLY A 311 -15.79 27.93 14.88
N LYS A 312 -14.82 28.59 15.52
CA LYS A 312 -13.46 28.07 15.67
C LYS A 312 -13.35 26.96 16.72
N ARG A 313 -14.24 26.94 17.72
CA ARG A 313 -14.35 25.81 18.66
C ARG A 313 -14.90 24.57 17.96
N ILE A 314 -15.93 24.72 17.12
CA ILE A 314 -16.49 23.64 16.29
C ILE A 314 -15.43 23.11 15.32
N GLU A 315 -14.71 23.98 14.61
CA GLU A 315 -13.59 23.60 13.73
C GLU A 315 -12.51 22.81 14.50
N HIS A 316 -12.10 23.29 15.67
CA HIS A 316 -11.13 22.60 16.52
C HIS A 316 -11.65 21.23 16.99
N ALA A 317 -12.93 21.15 17.40
CA ALA A 317 -13.56 19.92 17.84
C ALA A 317 -13.65 18.88 16.70
N LEU A 318 -13.98 19.32 15.48
CA LEU A 318 -14.00 18.47 14.29
C LEU A 318 -12.60 17.93 13.98
N VAL A 319 -11.59 18.81 13.83
CA VAL A 319 -10.21 18.42 13.48
C VAL A 319 -9.59 17.48 14.52
N ASN A 320 -9.91 17.66 15.80
CA ASN A 320 -9.35 16.82 16.87
C ASN A 320 -10.28 15.67 17.30
N GLY A 321 -11.45 15.50 16.67
CA GLY A 321 -12.40 14.43 17.00
C GLY A 321 -13.00 14.50 18.41
N ILE A 322 -13.19 15.71 18.96
CA ILE A 322 -13.67 15.96 20.33
C ILE A 322 -15.21 16.03 20.35
N THR A 323 -15.85 15.11 21.08
CA THR A 323 -17.32 15.04 21.21
C THR A 323 -17.87 15.70 22.47
N GLU A 324 -17.04 15.95 23.49
CA GLU A 324 -17.50 16.36 24.82
C GLU A 324 -18.28 17.69 24.84
N PHE A 325 -17.90 18.64 23.98
CA PHE A 325 -18.48 19.99 23.95
C PHE A 325 -19.33 20.28 22.71
N ILE A 326 -19.44 19.32 21.78
CA ILE A 326 -20.02 19.61 20.46
C ILE A 326 -21.50 19.97 20.53
N ASP A 327 -22.28 19.35 21.42
CA ASP A 327 -23.70 19.67 21.60
C ASP A 327 -23.89 21.13 22.05
N ALA A 328 -23.10 21.57 23.03
CA ALA A 328 -23.16 22.93 23.57
C ALA A 328 -22.67 23.98 22.56
N ASP A 329 -21.57 23.70 21.86
CA ASP A 329 -21.06 24.61 20.84
C ASP A 329 -22.01 24.68 19.62
N THR A 330 -22.62 23.56 19.24
CA THR A 330 -23.61 23.52 18.16
C THR A 330 -24.86 24.31 18.52
N GLU A 331 -25.34 24.22 19.76
CA GLU A 331 -26.47 25.01 20.25
C GLU A 331 -26.17 26.51 20.27
N GLU A 332 -24.98 26.91 20.73
CA GLU A 332 -24.54 28.31 20.70
C GLU A 332 -24.49 28.83 19.26
N ALA A 333 -23.87 28.09 18.34
CA ALA A 333 -23.84 28.44 16.92
C ALA A 333 -25.25 28.51 16.30
N ARG A 334 -26.16 27.63 16.70
CA ARG A 334 -27.56 27.63 16.25
C ARG A 334 -28.33 28.87 16.71
N LEU A 335 -28.05 29.37 17.91
CA LEU A 335 -28.67 30.59 18.43
C LEU A 335 -28.12 31.85 17.74
N GLU A 336 -26.86 31.83 17.28
CA GLU A 336 -26.23 32.92 16.52
C GLU A 336 -26.61 32.91 15.02
N ALA A 337 -26.97 31.75 14.48
CA ALA A 337 -27.34 31.57 13.08
C ALA A 337 -28.81 31.91 12.81
N GLU A 338 -29.08 32.55 11.66
CA GLU A 338 -30.47 32.83 11.23
C GLU A 338 -31.32 31.57 11.03
N ARG A 339 -30.68 30.47 10.63
CA ARG A 339 -31.31 29.19 10.34
C ARG A 339 -30.42 28.07 10.87
N PRO A 340 -30.97 27.02 11.53
CA PRO A 340 -30.21 25.82 11.90
C PRO A 340 -29.33 25.24 10.78
N LEU A 341 -29.81 25.30 9.53
CA LEU A 341 -29.05 24.84 8.37
C LEU A 341 -27.73 25.60 8.17
N HIS A 342 -27.66 26.89 8.50
CA HIS A 342 -26.43 27.69 8.35
C HIS A 342 -25.32 27.25 9.30
N VAL A 343 -25.63 26.55 10.40
CA VAL A 343 -24.60 25.95 11.26
C VAL A 343 -23.90 24.79 10.54
N ILE A 344 -24.66 24.02 9.76
CA ILE A 344 -24.13 22.96 8.90
C ILE A 344 -23.30 23.59 7.79
N GLU A 345 -23.89 24.45 6.98
CA GLU A 345 -23.25 25.07 5.81
C GLU A 345 -22.08 26.01 6.15
N GLY A 346 -22.01 26.50 7.38
CA GLY A 346 -20.92 27.35 7.88
C GLY A 346 -19.92 26.57 8.73
N PRO A 347 -19.91 26.75 10.07
CA PRO A 347 -18.81 26.30 10.92
C PRO A 347 -18.53 24.79 10.88
N LEU A 348 -19.56 23.96 10.69
CA LEU A 348 -19.38 22.52 10.56
C LEU A 348 -18.71 22.15 9.22
N MET A 349 -19.19 22.69 8.09
CA MET A 349 -18.56 22.46 6.80
C MET A 349 -17.16 23.08 6.69
N ASP A 350 -16.94 24.25 7.29
CA ASP A 350 -15.61 24.87 7.36
C ASP A 350 -14.61 23.95 8.09
N GLY A 351 -15.02 23.36 9.23
CA GLY A 351 -14.20 22.38 9.93
C GLY A 351 -13.93 21.12 9.11
N MET A 352 -14.93 20.61 8.39
CA MET A 352 -14.77 19.46 7.51
C MET A 352 -13.89 19.74 6.28
N ASN A 353 -13.91 20.96 5.76
CA ASN A 353 -12.99 21.38 4.69
C ASN A 353 -11.54 21.33 5.18
N VAL A 354 -11.27 21.81 6.40
CA VAL A 354 -9.93 21.72 7.01
C VAL A 354 -9.50 20.26 7.19
N VAL A 355 -10.40 19.38 7.65
CA VAL A 355 -10.15 17.93 7.74
C VAL A 355 -9.80 17.36 6.36
N GLY A 356 -10.55 17.72 5.32
CA GLY A 356 -10.30 17.32 3.94
C GLY A 356 -8.94 17.80 3.40
N ASP A 357 -8.59 19.06 3.66
CA ASP A 357 -7.30 19.65 3.26
C ASP A 357 -6.12 18.96 3.96
N LEU A 358 -6.24 18.70 5.27
CA LEU A 358 -5.20 18.01 6.04
C LEU A 358 -5.03 16.57 5.58
N PHE A 359 -6.13 15.87 5.30
CA PHE A 359 -6.10 14.51 4.80
C PHE A 359 -5.52 14.44 3.37
N GLY A 360 -5.93 15.36 2.49
CA GLY A 360 -5.37 15.48 1.14
C GLY A 360 -3.87 15.86 1.11
N ALA A 361 -3.40 16.58 2.13
CA ALA A 361 -1.99 16.93 2.32
C ALA A 361 -1.18 15.83 3.03
N GLY A 362 -1.78 14.69 3.41
CA GLY A 362 -1.11 13.62 4.16
C GLY A 362 -0.75 13.98 5.60
N LYS A 363 -1.38 15.01 6.17
CA LYS A 363 -1.18 15.49 7.56
C LYS A 363 -2.24 14.95 8.54
N MET A 364 -3.29 14.33 8.02
CA MET A 364 -4.32 13.63 8.77
C MET A 364 -4.57 12.28 8.10
N PHE A 365 -4.88 11.26 8.89
CA PHE A 365 -5.07 9.90 8.41
C PHE A 365 -6.48 9.41 8.66
N LEU A 366 -6.85 8.30 8.01
CA LEU A 366 -8.21 7.80 8.02
C LEU A 366 -8.81 7.62 9.43
N PRO A 367 -8.11 7.09 10.46
CA PRO A 367 -8.65 7.02 11.82
C PRO A 367 -9.16 8.36 12.36
N GLN A 368 -8.42 9.43 12.09
CA GLN A 368 -8.76 10.78 12.54
C GLN A 368 -9.92 11.37 11.75
N VAL A 369 -9.99 11.09 10.43
CA VAL A 369 -11.12 11.48 9.58
C VAL A 369 -12.42 10.84 10.07
N VAL A 370 -12.41 9.54 10.39
CA VAL A 370 -13.58 8.85 10.93
C VAL A 370 -13.99 9.41 12.30
N LYS A 371 -13.02 9.77 13.17
CA LYS A 371 -13.32 10.47 14.44
C LYS A 371 -13.94 11.84 14.21
N SER A 372 -13.51 12.58 13.20
CA SER A 372 -14.06 13.88 12.81
C SER A 372 -15.51 13.74 12.33
N ALA A 373 -15.78 12.71 11.52
CA ALA A 373 -17.12 12.38 11.03
C ALA A 373 -18.13 12.14 12.17
N ARG A 374 -17.69 11.49 13.25
CA ARG A 374 -18.52 11.26 14.45
C ARG A 374 -18.95 12.57 15.10
N VAL A 375 -18.02 13.52 15.27
CA VAL A 375 -18.32 14.85 15.82
C VAL A 375 -19.31 15.59 14.92
N MET A 376 -19.13 15.51 13.60
CA MET A 376 -20.06 16.08 12.61
C MET A 376 -21.47 15.48 12.72
N LYS A 377 -21.58 14.14 12.80
CA LYS A 377 -22.89 13.45 12.93
C LYS A 377 -23.61 13.85 14.22
N GLN A 378 -22.89 13.92 15.33
CA GLN A 378 -23.46 14.33 16.62
C GLN A 378 -24.02 15.76 16.55
N ALA A 379 -23.26 16.70 15.96
CA ALA A 379 -23.71 18.07 15.76
C ALA A 379 -24.96 18.15 14.85
N VAL A 380 -24.98 17.40 13.74
CA VAL A 380 -26.14 17.37 12.83
C VAL A 380 -27.37 16.77 13.53
N ALA A 381 -27.21 15.69 14.29
CA ALA A 381 -28.29 15.07 15.07
C ALA A 381 -28.87 16.05 16.11
N TRP A 382 -28.03 16.91 16.71
CA TRP A 382 -28.49 17.98 17.60
C TRP A 382 -29.38 19.01 16.87
N LEU A 383 -29.05 19.33 15.60
CA LEU A 383 -29.77 20.32 14.80
C LEU A 383 -31.07 19.78 14.17
N GLU A 384 -31.20 18.45 14.00
CA GLU A 384 -32.34 17.82 13.32
C GLU A 384 -33.72 18.26 13.85
N PRO A 385 -34.00 18.26 15.17
CA PRO A 385 -35.30 18.69 15.68
C PRO A 385 -35.66 20.14 15.31
N TYR A 386 -34.65 21.01 15.25
CA TYR A 386 -34.82 22.42 14.88
C TYR A 386 -35.01 22.60 13.38
N MET A 387 -34.30 21.82 12.56
CA MET A 387 -34.46 21.82 11.11
C MET A 387 -35.84 21.27 10.69
N GLU A 388 -36.33 20.21 11.33
CA GLU A 388 -37.68 19.68 11.08
C GLU A 388 -38.78 20.69 11.44
N ALA A 389 -38.58 21.46 12.53
CA ALA A 389 -39.47 22.56 12.88
C ALA A 389 -39.44 23.72 11.86
N GLU A 390 -38.31 23.92 11.16
CA GLU A 390 -38.11 24.97 10.16
C GLU A 390 -38.54 24.56 8.74
N LYS A 391 -38.65 23.25 8.44
CA LYS A 391 -38.94 22.65 7.12
C LYS A 391 -40.30 23.02 6.49
N ALA A 392 -41.03 23.98 7.04
CA ALA A 392 -42.02 24.75 6.30
C ALA A 392 -41.33 25.74 5.32
N GLY A 393 -40.54 25.27 4.33
CA GLY A 393 -40.25 26.16 3.20
C GLY A 393 -39.16 25.89 2.17
N LYS A 394 -38.10 25.09 2.38
CA LYS A 394 -37.07 24.83 1.33
C LYS A 394 -36.30 23.51 1.56
N PRO A 395 -36.01 22.69 0.52
CA PRO A 395 -35.21 21.48 0.64
C PRO A 395 -33.73 21.78 0.94
N ARG A 396 -33.04 20.83 1.59
CA ARG A 396 -31.58 20.85 1.83
C ARG A 396 -30.84 20.72 0.50
N GLU A 397 -29.87 21.61 0.22
CA GLU A 397 -28.95 21.44 -0.91
C GLU A 397 -27.76 20.56 -0.44
N GLN A 398 -27.68 19.34 -0.96
CA GLN A 398 -26.54 18.43 -0.77
C GLN A 398 -25.63 18.47 -2.00
N ALA A 399 -24.36 18.09 -1.82
CA ALA A 399 -23.40 18.07 -2.94
C ALA A 399 -23.71 16.98 -3.99
N GLY A 400 -24.44 15.93 -3.58
CA GLY A 400 -24.92 14.84 -4.44
C GLY A 400 -25.37 13.63 -3.61
N ARG A 401 -26.13 12.73 -4.24
CA ARG A 401 -26.61 11.47 -3.67
C ARG A 401 -25.86 10.28 -4.24
N ILE A 402 -25.35 9.42 -3.38
CA ILE A 402 -24.52 8.28 -3.75
C ILE A 402 -25.12 7.03 -3.13
N LEU A 403 -25.49 6.07 -3.97
CA LEU A 403 -25.91 4.75 -3.52
C LEU A 403 -24.68 3.84 -3.41
N MET A 404 -24.52 3.16 -2.29
CA MET A 404 -23.45 2.19 -2.07
C MET A 404 -24.02 0.82 -1.73
N ALA A 405 -23.44 -0.24 -2.30
CA ALA A 405 -23.85 -1.61 -2.01
C ALA A 405 -22.65 -2.58 -2.12
N THR A 406 -22.58 -3.54 -1.21
CA THR A 406 -21.77 -4.75 -1.45
C THR A 406 -22.60 -5.71 -2.30
N VAL A 407 -22.03 -6.16 -3.42
CA VAL A 407 -22.75 -6.90 -4.45
C VAL A 407 -23.30 -8.24 -3.95
N LYS A 408 -24.22 -8.80 -4.72
CA LYS A 408 -24.89 -10.08 -4.44
C LYS A 408 -23.90 -11.19 -4.05
N GLY A 409 -24.25 -11.92 -3.00
CA GLY A 409 -23.45 -13.04 -2.50
C GLY A 409 -22.17 -12.68 -1.73
N ASP A 410 -21.80 -11.40 -1.63
CA ASP A 410 -20.68 -10.94 -0.82
C ASP A 410 -21.16 -10.24 0.47
N VAL A 411 -20.41 -10.43 1.56
CA VAL A 411 -20.81 -10.05 2.92
C VAL A 411 -19.89 -9.02 3.57
N HIS A 412 -18.75 -8.71 2.96
CA HIS A 412 -17.76 -7.82 3.57
C HIS A 412 -18.04 -6.37 3.22
N ASP A 413 -18.00 -5.50 4.22
CA ASP A 413 -18.38 -4.09 4.07
C ASP A 413 -17.48 -3.09 4.79
N ILE A 414 -16.38 -3.52 5.42
CA ILE A 414 -15.46 -2.61 6.14
C ILE A 414 -14.99 -1.46 5.22
N GLY A 415 -14.44 -1.79 4.05
CA GLY A 415 -14.00 -0.78 3.08
C GLY A 415 -15.14 0.08 2.53
N LYS A 416 -16.33 -0.50 2.30
CA LYS A 416 -17.53 0.24 1.86
C LYS A 416 -17.94 1.27 2.92
N ASN A 417 -17.97 0.86 4.19
CA ASN A 417 -18.37 1.71 5.30
C ASN A 417 -17.38 2.88 5.46
N ILE A 418 -16.07 2.61 5.31
CA ILE A 418 -15.04 3.64 5.30
C ILE A 418 -15.30 4.66 4.19
N VAL A 419 -15.49 4.22 2.94
CA VAL A 419 -15.78 5.12 1.80
C VAL A 419 -17.06 5.93 2.06
N GLY A 420 -18.11 5.29 2.57
CA GLY A 420 -19.37 5.96 2.91
C GLY A 420 -19.18 7.08 3.94
N VAL A 421 -18.41 6.84 5.00
CA VAL A 421 -18.09 7.86 6.01
C VAL A 421 -17.28 9.01 5.39
N VAL A 422 -16.25 8.71 4.59
CA VAL A 422 -15.43 9.73 3.93
C VAL A 422 -16.26 10.58 2.96
N LEU A 423 -17.23 10.00 2.25
CA LEU A 423 -18.14 10.76 1.38
C LEU A 423 -19.12 11.62 2.21
N GLN A 424 -19.66 11.09 3.30
CA GLN A 424 -20.51 11.89 4.22
C GLN A 424 -19.75 13.09 4.81
N CYS A 425 -18.44 12.93 5.10
CA CYS A 425 -17.57 14.03 5.51
C CYS A 425 -17.48 15.16 4.49
N ASN A 426 -17.78 14.90 3.22
CA ASN A 426 -17.70 15.86 2.11
C ASN A 426 -19.10 16.30 1.63
N ASN A 427 -20.10 16.27 2.52
CA ASN A 427 -21.47 16.74 2.28
C ASN A 427 -22.25 15.97 1.18
N TYR A 428 -21.88 14.70 0.95
CA TYR A 428 -22.66 13.79 0.12
C TYR A 428 -23.69 13.02 0.96
N GLU A 429 -24.89 12.80 0.41
CA GLU A 429 -25.85 11.86 0.98
C GLU A 429 -25.50 10.46 0.51
N VAL A 430 -25.12 9.59 1.45
CA VAL A 430 -24.77 8.19 1.17
C VAL A 430 -25.90 7.28 1.61
N ILE A 431 -26.45 6.53 0.65
CA ILE A 431 -27.48 5.53 0.86
C ILE A 431 -26.81 4.16 0.77
N ASP A 432 -26.57 3.54 1.92
CA ASP A 432 -25.95 2.22 2.02
C ASP A 432 -27.03 1.12 2.06
N LEU A 433 -27.09 0.29 1.01
CA LEU A 433 -28.02 -0.84 0.94
C LEU A 433 -27.55 -2.07 1.72
N GLY A 434 -26.34 -2.02 2.29
CA GLY A 434 -25.74 -3.11 3.04
C GLY A 434 -25.03 -4.12 2.13
N VAL A 435 -25.17 -5.40 2.49
CA VAL A 435 -24.44 -6.52 1.87
C VAL A 435 -25.37 -7.52 1.21
N MET A 436 -24.81 -8.36 0.32
CA MET A 436 -25.53 -9.33 -0.49
C MET A 436 -26.69 -8.71 -1.29
N VAL A 437 -26.49 -7.52 -1.86
CA VAL A 437 -27.58 -6.76 -2.49
C VAL A 437 -27.73 -7.18 -3.96
N PRO A 438 -28.90 -7.70 -4.39
CA PRO A 438 -29.14 -8.05 -5.80
C PRO A 438 -29.15 -6.82 -6.71
N ALA A 439 -28.74 -7.00 -7.97
CA ALA A 439 -28.70 -5.93 -8.98
C ALA A 439 -30.04 -5.18 -9.10
N ASP A 440 -31.17 -5.90 -9.18
CA ASP A 440 -32.49 -5.27 -9.28
C ASP A 440 -32.77 -4.33 -8.09
N ARG A 441 -32.44 -4.73 -6.86
CA ARG A 441 -32.61 -3.88 -5.68
C ARG A 441 -31.71 -2.65 -5.71
N ILE A 442 -30.47 -2.79 -6.17
CA ILE A 442 -29.53 -1.68 -6.35
C ILE A 442 -30.13 -0.65 -7.33
N LEU A 443 -30.60 -1.12 -8.48
CA LEU A 443 -31.11 -0.26 -9.55
C LEU A 443 -32.49 0.33 -9.21
N ASP A 444 -33.37 -0.43 -8.56
CA ASP A 444 -34.67 0.05 -8.11
C ASP A 444 -34.50 1.16 -7.05
N ALA A 445 -33.63 0.94 -6.06
CA ALA A 445 -33.33 1.95 -5.04
C ALA A 445 -32.63 3.19 -5.63
N ALA A 446 -31.76 3.02 -6.63
CA ALA A 446 -31.12 4.14 -7.33
C ALA A 446 -32.16 5.06 -8.00
N ILE A 447 -33.21 4.47 -8.58
CA ILE A 447 -34.34 5.21 -9.18
C ILE A 447 -35.20 5.84 -8.07
N GLU A 448 -35.59 5.06 -7.06
CA GLU A 448 -36.44 5.52 -5.94
C GLU A 448 -35.86 6.76 -5.26
N HIS A 449 -34.56 6.73 -4.97
CA HIS A 449 -33.88 7.81 -4.27
C HIS A 449 -33.33 8.90 -5.18
N ASN A 450 -33.45 8.75 -6.51
CA ASN A 450 -32.89 9.64 -7.53
C ASN A 450 -31.41 9.93 -7.26
N VAL A 451 -30.59 8.88 -7.25
CA VAL A 451 -29.16 9.01 -6.92
C VAL A 451 -28.34 9.48 -8.11
N ASP A 452 -27.27 10.21 -7.83
CA ASP A 452 -26.38 10.76 -8.86
C ASP A 452 -25.26 9.80 -9.22
N ILE A 453 -24.88 8.88 -8.33
CA ILE A 453 -23.81 7.87 -8.52
C ILE A 453 -24.19 6.55 -7.85
N ILE A 454 -23.81 5.43 -8.46
CA ILE A 454 -23.86 4.09 -7.84
C ILE A 454 -22.43 3.62 -7.58
N GLY A 455 -22.13 3.16 -6.36
CA GLY A 455 -20.87 2.54 -5.97
C GLY A 455 -21.03 1.08 -5.57
N LEU A 456 -20.23 0.19 -6.16
CA LEU A 456 -20.24 -1.24 -5.88
C LEU A 456 -18.97 -1.67 -5.15
N SER A 457 -19.14 -2.52 -4.13
CA SER A 457 -18.06 -3.12 -3.35
C SER A 457 -18.05 -4.64 -3.48
N GLY A 458 -16.86 -5.25 -3.51
CA GLY A 458 -16.66 -6.70 -3.50
C GLY A 458 -15.28 -7.12 -2.97
N LEU A 459 -15.23 -8.19 -2.19
CA LEU A 459 -14.04 -8.79 -1.59
C LEU A 459 -13.62 -10.07 -2.31
N ILE A 460 -14.57 -10.90 -2.74
CA ILE A 460 -14.26 -12.22 -3.32
C ILE A 460 -14.29 -12.20 -4.85
N THR A 461 -13.66 -13.20 -5.49
CA THR A 461 -13.57 -13.20 -6.97
C THR A 461 -14.92 -13.34 -7.68
N PRO A 462 -15.92 -14.09 -7.18
CA PRO A 462 -17.27 -14.09 -7.77
C PRO A 462 -17.95 -12.72 -7.81
N SER A 463 -17.58 -11.81 -6.91
CA SER A 463 -18.13 -10.44 -6.85
C SER A 463 -17.80 -9.63 -8.11
N LEU A 464 -16.71 -9.97 -8.81
CA LEU A 464 -16.34 -9.31 -10.06
C LEU A 464 -17.35 -9.55 -11.18
N ASP A 465 -17.89 -10.77 -11.27
CA ASP A 465 -18.90 -11.12 -12.27
C ASP A 465 -20.24 -10.45 -11.96
N GLU A 466 -20.61 -10.33 -10.68
CA GLU A 466 -21.77 -9.56 -10.25
C GLU A 466 -21.65 -8.07 -10.61
N MET A 467 -20.46 -7.47 -10.49
CA MET A 467 -20.24 -6.09 -10.94
C MET A 467 -20.39 -5.93 -12.45
N VAL A 468 -19.92 -6.90 -13.25
CA VAL A 468 -20.14 -6.92 -14.71
C VAL A 468 -21.64 -7.06 -15.01
N PHE A 469 -22.36 -7.89 -14.26
CA PHE A 469 -23.80 -8.06 -14.41
C PHE A 469 -24.56 -6.76 -14.10
N VAL A 470 -24.25 -6.09 -12.99
CA VAL A 470 -24.86 -4.78 -12.65
C VAL A 470 -24.59 -3.75 -13.74
N ALA A 471 -23.37 -3.66 -14.27
CA ALA A 471 -23.05 -2.73 -15.36
C ALA A 471 -23.91 -3.00 -16.62
N ARG A 472 -24.08 -4.27 -17.01
CA ARG A 472 -24.94 -4.67 -18.13
C ARG A 472 -26.42 -4.35 -17.88
N GLU A 473 -26.89 -4.56 -16.65
CA GLU A 473 -28.26 -4.23 -16.27
C GLU A 473 -28.51 -2.72 -16.22
N MET A 474 -27.53 -1.92 -15.80
CA MET A 474 -27.57 -0.46 -15.90
C MET A 474 -27.73 -0.01 -17.37
N GLU A 475 -26.95 -0.59 -18.29
CA GLU A 475 -27.08 -0.32 -19.73
C GLU A 475 -28.47 -0.73 -20.24
N ARG A 476 -28.93 -1.96 -19.90
CA ARG A 476 -30.22 -2.50 -20.33
C ARG A 476 -31.40 -1.65 -19.85
N ARG A 477 -31.34 -1.16 -18.60
CA ARG A 477 -32.35 -0.27 -18.00
C ARG A 477 -32.15 1.20 -18.39
N GLY A 478 -31.10 1.52 -19.13
CA GLY A 478 -30.87 2.85 -19.69
C GLY A 478 -30.40 3.90 -18.70
N PHE A 479 -29.69 3.51 -17.64
CA PHE A 479 -29.00 4.46 -16.75
C PHE A 479 -27.92 5.25 -17.52
N ASP A 480 -27.63 6.47 -17.06
CA ASP A 480 -26.56 7.34 -17.58
C ASP A 480 -25.72 8.02 -16.48
N ILE A 481 -25.99 7.66 -15.22
CA ILE A 481 -25.22 8.11 -14.05
C ILE A 481 -23.90 7.33 -13.92
N PRO A 482 -22.86 7.91 -13.29
CA PRO A 482 -21.61 7.22 -13.04
C PRO A 482 -21.73 5.95 -12.17
N LEU A 483 -20.93 4.94 -12.52
CA LEU A 483 -20.73 3.69 -11.78
C LEU A 483 -19.31 3.66 -11.19
N LEU A 484 -19.20 3.60 -9.86
CA LEU A 484 -17.94 3.43 -9.15
C LEU A 484 -17.72 1.96 -8.78
N ILE A 485 -16.51 1.46 -9.00
CA ILE A 485 -16.09 0.08 -8.69
C ILE A 485 -14.95 0.12 -7.66
N GLY A 486 -15.09 -0.63 -6.57
CA GLY A 486 -14.05 -0.79 -5.55
C GLY A 486 -14.15 -2.09 -4.76
N GLY A 487 -13.17 -2.33 -3.88
CA GLY A 487 -13.06 -3.55 -3.07
C GLY A 487 -11.86 -4.43 -3.45
N ALA A 488 -11.47 -5.37 -2.59
CA ALA A 488 -10.15 -6.01 -2.63
C ALA A 488 -9.84 -6.79 -3.92
N THR A 489 -10.85 -7.41 -4.55
CA THR A 489 -10.67 -8.15 -5.80
C THR A 489 -10.73 -7.27 -7.04
N THR A 490 -11.20 -6.03 -6.90
CA THR A 490 -11.33 -5.11 -8.03
C THR A 490 -9.99 -4.52 -8.43
N SER A 491 -9.84 -4.17 -9.71
CA SER A 491 -8.64 -3.52 -10.21
C SER A 491 -8.95 -2.63 -11.40
N ARG A 492 -8.04 -1.70 -11.69
CA ARG A 492 -8.13 -0.82 -12.87
C ARG A 492 -8.21 -1.64 -14.16
N THR A 493 -7.39 -2.68 -14.27
CA THR A 493 -7.36 -3.57 -15.44
C THR A 493 -8.65 -4.35 -15.59
N HIS A 494 -9.16 -4.99 -14.53
CA HIS A 494 -10.42 -5.73 -14.60
C HIS A 494 -11.59 -4.81 -14.98
N THR A 495 -11.67 -3.64 -14.36
CA THR A 495 -12.72 -2.65 -14.64
C THR A 495 -12.69 -2.19 -16.10
N ALA A 496 -11.51 -1.86 -16.62
CA ALA A 496 -11.34 -1.45 -18.01
C ALA A 496 -11.65 -2.57 -19.02
N VAL A 497 -11.30 -3.82 -18.70
CA VAL A 497 -11.41 -4.95 -19.65
C VAL A 497 -12.78 -5.61 -19.63
N LYS A 498 -13.43 -5.74 -18.46
CA LYS A 498 -14.63 -6.56 -18.29
C LYS A 498 -15.87 -5.77 -17.85
N ILE A 499 -15.75 -4.71 -17.04
CA ILE A 499 -16.90 -3.97 -16.50
C ILE A 499 -17.33 -2.82 -17.42
N GLU A 500 -16.43 -1.86 -17.68
CA GLU A 500 -16.75 -0.65 -18.47
C GLU A 500 -17.34 -0.96 -19.86
N PRO A 501 -16.90 -2.01 -20.59
CA PRO A 501 -17.51 -2.35 -21.89
C PRO A 501 -19.00 -2.74 -21.80
N GLY A 502 -19.45 -3.15 -20.62
CA GLY A 502 -20.84 -3.54 -20.32
C GLY A 502 -21.77 -2.35 -20.02
N TYR A 503 -21.22 -1.15 -19.78
CA TYR A 503 -21.99 0.06 -19.49
C TYR A 503 -21.42 1.26 -20.26
N ARG A 504 -21.97 1.50 -21.45
CA ARG A 504 -21.48 2.49 -22.42
C ARG A 504 -22.21 3.83 -22.31
N LYS A 505 -23.46 3.81 -21.84
CA LYS A 505 -24.30 5.00 -21.76
C LYS A 505 -23.85 5.97 -20.66
N GLY A 506 -23.34 5.46 -19.54
CA GLY A 506 -22.70 6.26 -18.49
C GLY A 506 -21.17 6.11 -18.44
N SER A 507 -20.58 6.51 -17.31
CA SER A 507 -19.15 6.34 -17.03
C SER A 507 -18.92 5.25 -15.99
N THR A 508 -17.88 4.45 -16.15
CA THR A 508 -17.43 3.49 -15.13
C THR A 508 -16.05 3.89 -14.64
N THR A 509 -15.85 3.99 -13.33
CA THR A 509 -14.58 4.42 -12.73
C THR A 509 -14.19 3.51 -11.57
N TYR A 510 -13.02 2.88 -11.68
CA TYR A 510 -12.36 2.19 -10.59
C TYR A 510 -11.78 3.20 -9.60
N VAL A 511 -12.10 3.01 -8.32
CA VAL A 511 -11.59 3.81 -7.21
C VAL A 511 -10.74 2.91 -6.32
N VAL A 512 -9.50 3.32 -6.08
CA VAL A 512 -8.49 2.49 -5.40
C VAL A 512 -8.79 2.35 -3.91
N ASP A 513 -9.12 3.47 -3.27
CA ASP A 513 -9.19 3.62 -1.81
C ASP A 513 -10.18 4.74 -1.45
N ALA A 514 -10.51 4.89 -0.17
CA ALA A 514 -11.47 5.90 0.26
C ALA A 514 -10.95 7.32 0.05
N SER A 515 -9.62 7.50 0.14
CA SER A 515 -9.01 8.82 -0.02
C SER A 515 -9.26 9.45 -1.39
N ARG A 516 -9.24 8.62 -2.44
CA ARG A 516 -9.47 9.08 -3.82
C ARG A 516 -10.95 9.18 -4.18
N ALA A 517 -11.84 8.56 -3.41
CA ALA A 517 -13.27 8.53 -3.69
C ALA A 517 -13.86 9.94 -3.78
N VAL A 518 -13.46 10.84 -2.88
CA VAL A 518 -13.95 12.24 -2.82
C VAL A 518 -13.60 13.00 -4.10
N GLY A 519 -12.34 12.95 -4.53
CA GLY A 519 -11.88 13.65 -5.73
C GLY A 519 -12.56 13.13 -7.00
N VAL A 520 -12.76 11.82 -7.08
CA VAL A 520 -13.47 11.18 -8.20
C VAL A 520 -14.94 11.60 -8.23
N VAL A 521 -15.65 11.49 -7.11
CA VAL A 521 -17.08 11.87 -7.00
C VAL A 521 -17.27 13.35 -7.33
N SER A 522 -16.48 14.23 -6.72
CA SER A 522 -16.52 15.67 -6.99
C SER A 522 -16.29 15.98 -8.47
N GLY A 523 -15.30 15.33 -9.07
CA GLY A 523 -15.00 15.46 -10.50
C GLY A 523 -16.12 14.96 -11.42
N LEU A 524 -16.87 13.94 -11.02
CA LEU A 524 -17.98 13.36 -11.80
C LEU A 524 -19.30 14.12 -11.63
N LEU A 525 -19.50 14.79 -10.50
CA LEU A 525 -20.68 15.63 -10.25
C LEU A 525 -20.49 17.08 -10.73
N SER A 526 -19.24 17.51 -10.97
CA SER A 526 -18.92 18.87 -11.44
C SER A 526 -19.51 19.16 -12.82
N LYS A 527 -20.26 20.27 -12.93
CA LYS A 527 -20.84 20.74 -14.20
C LYS A 527 -19.77 21.11 -15.25
N THR A 528 -18.54 21.44 -14.84
CA THR A 528 -17.47 21.86 -15.74
C THR A 528 -16.44 20.76 -16.00
N GLU A 529 -16.14 19.93 -14.99
CA GLU A 529 -15.08 18.92 -15.09
C GLU A 529 -15.60 17.52 -15.46
N ARG A 530 -16.90 17.22 -15.30
CA ARG A 530 -17.47 15.87 -15.55
C ARG A 530 -17.06 15.32 -16.91
N SER A 531 -17.40 16.02 -17.99
CA SER A 531 -17.13 15.55 -19.36
C SER A 531 -15.65 15.30 -19.62
N ARG A 532 -14.78 16.12 -19.01
CA ARG A 532 -13.33 15.98 -19.12
C ARG A 532 -12.84 14.74 -18.37
N ASN A 533 -13.29 14.54 -17.13
CA ASN A 533 -12.89 13.41 -16.30
C ASN A 533 -13.37 12.07 -16.86
N GLU A 534 -14.60 12.04 -17.37
CA GLU A 534 -15.16 10.87 -18.08
C GLU A 534 -14.33 10.54 -19.33
N ALA A 535 -13.97 11.55 -20.13
CA ALA A 535 -13.14 11.35 -21.32
C ALA A 535 -11.73 10.84 -20.99
N VAL A 536 -11.07 11.44 -19.98
CA VAL A 536 -9.74 11.02 -19.52
C VAL A 536 -9.76 9.56 -19.05
N THR A 537 -10.76 9.18 -18.25
CA THR A 537 -10.91 7.81 -17.75
C THR A 537 -11.15 6.83 -18.89
N ARG A 538 -12.01 7.19 -19.85
CA ARG A 538 -12.31 6.36 -21.02
C ARG A 538 -11.08 6.15 -21.90
N ASP A 539 -10.31 7.20 -22.16
CA ASP A 539 -9.06 7.12 -22.93
C ASP A 539 -8.01 6.26 -22.22
N GLU A 540 -7.90 6.38 -20.89
CA GLU A 540 -7.04 5.51 -20.09
C GLU A 540 -7.47 4.04 -20.24
N TYR A 541 -8.76 3.74 -20.14
CA TYR A 541 -9.27 2.37 -20.20
C TYR A 541 -9.12 1.75 -21.58
N ILE A 542 -9.25 2.55 -22.65
CA ILE A 542 -8.91 2.11 -24.01
C ILE A 542 -7.43 1.69 -24.08
N ARG A 543 -6.51 2.52 -23.57
CA ARG A 543 -5.07 2.19 -23.57
C ARG A 543 -4.77 0.93 -22.75
N ILE A 544 -5.39 0.78 -21.58
CA ILE A 544 -5.24 -0.41 -20.74
C ILE A 544 -5.75 -1.65 -21.47
N ARG A 545 -6.91 -1.59 -22.13
CA ARG A 545 -7.43 -2.71 -22.93
C ARG A 545 -6.49 -3.09 -24.06
N GLU A 546 -5.98 -2.11 -24.78
CA GLU A 546 -5.02 -2.36 -25.86
C GLU A 546 -3.70 -2.95 -25.33
N GLN A 547 -3.18 -2.42 -24.21
CA GLN A 547 -1.98 -2.95 -23.58
C GLN A 547 -2.20 -4.36 -23.03
N TYR A 548 -3.35 -4.64 -22.44
CA TYR A 548 -3.74 -5.97 -21.99
C TYR A 548 -3.81 -6.95 -23.17
N ALA A 549 -4.40 -6.53 -24.30
CA ALA A 549 -4.44 -7.32 -25.53
C ALA A 549 -3.05 -7.56 -26.14
N ARG A 550 -2.16 -6.55 -26.13
CA ARG A 550 -0.76 -6.66 -26.60
C ARG A 550 0.12 -7.47 -25.66
N GLY A 551 -0.12 -7.38 -24.35
CA GLY A 551 0.60 -8.05 -23.28
C GLY A 551 0.23 -9.50 -23.06
N GLN A 552 -0.74 -10.03 -23.84
CA GLN A 552 -0.90 -11.47 -24.04
C GLN A 552 0.25 -12.06 -24.88
N GLU A 553 1.49 -11.65 -24.65
CA GLU A 553 2.63 -12.47 -25.03
C GLU A 553 2.44 -13.81 -24.34
N VAL A 554 2.09 -14.80 -25.16
CA VAL A 554 1.81 -16.17 -24.77
C VAL A 554 3.11 -16.73 -24.18
N LYS A 555 3.33 -16.55 -22.88
CA LYS A 555 4.30 -17.38 -22.16
C LYS A 555 3.88 -18.81 -22.48
N ALA A 556 4.78 -19.55 -23.14
CA ALA A 556 4.48 -20.89 -23.60
C ALA A 556 3.91 -21.70 -22.43
N ARG A 557 2.78 -22.37 -22.68
CA ARG A 557 2.11 -23.20 -21.69
C ARG A 557 2.25 -24.65 -22.05
N ALA A 558 2.32 -25.45 -21.01
CA ALA A 558 2.20 -26.89 -21.13
C ALA A 558 0.71 -27.22 -21.26
N THR A 559 0.39 -28.18 -22.14
CA THR A 559 -0.92 -28.86 -22.07
C THR A 559 -1.10 -29.46 -20.68
N LEU A 560 -2.34 -29.70 -20.25
CA LEU A 560 -2.61 -30.33 -18.96
C LEU A 560 -1.87 -31.66 -18.80
N SER A 561 -1.79 -32.46 -19.88
CA SER A 561 -1.05 -33.73 -19.89
C SER A 561 0.46 -33.52 -19.64
N GLU A 562 1.07 -32.52 -20.27
CA GLU A 562 2.48 -32.19 -20.05
C GLU A 562 2.72 -31.64 -18.64
N ALA A 563 1.82 -30.78 -18.14
CA ALA A 563 1.89 -30.26 -16.78
C ALA A 563 1.82 -31.38 -15.74
N ARG A 564 0.90 -32.35 -15.89
CA ARG A 564 0.79 -33.54 -15.04
C ARG A 564 2.04 -34.43 -15.08
N LYS A 565 2.69 -34.55 -16.25
CA LYS A 565 3.97 -35.28 -16.37
C LYS A 565 5.11 -34.60 -15.60
N ASN A 566 5.05 -33.29 -15.45
CA ASN A 566 5.99 -32.46 -14.69
C ASN A 566 5.48 -32.14 -13.26
N ALA A 567 4.61 -32.98 -12.70
CA ALA A 567 4.12 -32.82 -11.32
C ALA A 567 5.24 -32.91 -10.28
N PHE A 568 5.03 -32.30 -9.12
CA PHE A 568 5.92 -32.54 -7.98
C PHE A 568 5.82 -34.00 -7.55
N ARG A 569 6.96 -34.61 -7.23
CA ARG A 569 7.04 -35.99 -6.79
C ARG A 569 7.54 -36.02 -5.37
N LEU A 570 6.81 -36.71 -4.50
CA LEU A 570 7.23 -36.94 -3.12
C LEU A 570 8.57 -37.66 -3.10
N ASP A 571 9.53 -37.13 -2.36
CA ASP A 571 10.82 -37.77 -2.13
C ASP A 571 10.63 -38.92 -1.12
N PRO A 572 10.93 -40.18 -1.49
CA PRO A 572 10.82 -41.31 -0.56
C PRO A 572 11.69 -41.18 0.70
N ALA A 573 12.71 -40.31 0.69
CA ALA A 573 13.57 -40.04 1.85
C ALA A 573 12.91 -39.07 2.86
N VAL A 574 11.89 -38.33 2.45
CA VAL A 574 11.16 -37.39 3.31
C VAL A 574 10.16 -38.17 4.17
N HIS A 575 10.19 -37.94 5.47
CA HIS A 575 9.23 -38.56 6.38
C HIS A 575 7.85 -37.90 6.22
N MET A 576 6.84 -38.72 5.95
CA MET A 576 5.44 -38.27 5.91
C MET A 576 4.96 -37.91 7.33
N PRO A 577 3.97 -37.02 7.46
CA PRO A 577 3.36 -36.72 8.76
C PRO A 577 2.84 -38.00 9.44
N CYS A 578 2.93 -38.03 10.77
CA CYS A 578 2.32 -39.10 11.54
C CYS A 578 0.78 -39.09 11.40
N ALA A 579 0.15 -40.19 11.82
CA ALA A 579 -1.30 -40.25 11.90
C ALA A 579 -1.82 -39.26 12.95
N PRO A 580 -2.90 -38.50 12.67
CA PRO A 580 -3.50 -37.59 13.63
C PRO A 580 -4.07 -38.35 14.83
N SER A 581 -4.25 -37.65 15.96
CA SER A 581 -4.73 -38.25 17.21
C SER A 581 -6.18 -38.76 17.14
N PHE A 582 -6.95 -38.36 16.13
CA PHE A 582 -8.30 -38.85 15.85
C PHE A 582 -8.65 -38.69 14.35
N ILE A 583 -9.65 -39.45 13.90
CA ILE A 583 -10.32 -39.30 12.60
C ILE A 583 -11.73 -38.77 12.85
N GLY A 584 -12.21 -37.89 11.97
CA GLY A 584 -13.49 -37.20 12.12
C GLY A 584 -13.33 -35.77 12.62
N VAL A 585 -14.36 -35.22 13.26
CA VAL A 585 -14.45 -33.79 13.62
C VAL A 585 -14.37 -33.56 15.13
N LYS A 586 -13.83 -32.40 15.51
CA LYS A 586 -13.82 -31.87 16.87
C LYS A 586 -14.18 -30.39 16.85
N ALA A 587 -15.25 -30.04 17.56
CA ALA A 587 -15.74 -28.67 17.71
C ALA A 587 -15.14 -27.98 18.95
N PHE A 588 -15.08 -26.65 18.87
CA PHE A 588 -14.67 -25.72 19.91
C PHE A 588 -15.72 -24.61 19.97
N ASP A 589 -16.64 -24.68 20.93
CA ASP A 589 -17.81 -23.80 20.95
C ASP A 589 -17.49 -22.38 21.50
N SER A 590 -16.45 -22.25 22.31
CA SER A 590 -16.08 -20.99 22.98
C SER A 590 -14.59 -20.94 23.29
N TRP A 591 -13.79 -20.71 22.26
CA TRP A 591 -12.36 -20.45 22.44
C TRP A 591 -12.14 -19.15 23.21
N ASP A 592 -11.11 -19.11 24.05
CA ASP A 592 -10.82 -17.91 24.87
C ASP A 592 -10.33 -16.77 23.98
N LEU A 593 -11.07 -15.66 23.95
CA LEU A 593 -10.68 -14.47 23.19
C LEU A 593 -9.36 -13.87 23.69
N ALA A 594 -9.01 -14.06 24.96
CA ALA A 594 -7.73 -13.61 25.51
C ALA A 594 -6.55 -14.37 24.88
N ASP A 595 -6.69 -15.69 24.68
CA ASP A 595 -5.69 -16.50 23.98
C ASP A 595 -5.53 -16.07 22.52
N LEU A 596 -6.64 -15.76 21.83
CA LEU A 596 -6.60 -15.27 20.45
C LEU A 596 -5.93 -13.89 20.36
N ALA A 597 -6.13 -13.02 21.35
CA ALA A 597 -5.54 -11.68 21.36
C ALA A 597 -4.00 -11.68 21.31
N ASP A 598 -3.36 -12.74 21.81
CA ASP A 598 -1.90 -12.91 21.81
C ASP A 598 -1.36 -13.41 20.45
N HIS A 599 -2.24 -13.85 19.56
CA HIS A 599 -1.92 -14.36 18.22
C HIS A 599 -2.29 -13.38 17.09
N ILE A 600 -2.70 -12.15 17.41
CA ILE A 600 -3.10 -11.15 16.40
C ILE A 600 -1.87 -10.67 15.60
N ASP A 601 -1.94 -10.79 14.27
CA ASP A 601 -1.17 -9.96 13.36
C ASP A 601 -1.84 -8.59 13.20
N TRP A 602 -1.20 -7.56 13.75
CA TRP A 602 -1.67 -6.18 13.72
C TRP A 602 -1.38 -5.47 12.40
N THR A 603 -0.52 -6.03 11.53
CA THR A 603 -0.16 -5.38 10.26
C THR A 603 -1.40 -5.15 9.38
N PRO A 604 -2.28 -6.13 9.14
CA PRO A 604 -3.46 -5.90 8.31
C PRO A 604 -4.56 -5.12 9.05
N PHE A 605 -4.51 -5.02 10.39
CA PHE A 605 -5.36 -4.08 11.14
C PHE A 605 -5.04 -2.64 10.74
N PHE A 606 -3.77 -2.23 10.76
CA PHE A 606 -3.37 -0.89 10.31
C PHE A 606 -3.69 -0.65 8.83
N ALA A 607 -3.46 -1.65 7.97
CA ALA A 607 -3.77 -1.55 6.55
C ALA A 607 -5.27 -1.32 6.30
N SER A 608 -6.15 -1.93 7.10
CA SER A 608 -7.62 -1.71 7.02
C SER A 608 -8.02 -0.27 7.36
N TRP A 609 -7.16 0.44 8.08
CA TRP A 609 -7.29 1.87 8.41
C TRP A 609 -6.42 2.77 7.52
N GLU A 610 -6.02 2.29 6.34
CA GLU A 610 -5.16 3.01 5.38
C GLU A 610 -3.82 3.51 5.97
N LEU A 611 -3.35 2.87 7.06
CA LEU A 611 -2.03 3.09 7.64
C LEU A 611 -1.09 1.98 7.14
N ILE A 612 -0.30 2.28 6.10
CA ILE A 612 0.58 1.30 5.46
C ILE A 612 1.90 1.22 6.22
N GLY A 613 2.18 0.05 6.78
CA GLY A 613 3.43 -0.24 7.48
C GLY A 613 3.33 -1.55 8.24
N ARG A 614 4.47 -2.17 8.55
CA ARG A 614 4.54 -3.42 9.31
C ARG A 614 4.47 -3.15 10.81
N TYR A 615 3.68 -3.92 11.56
CA TYR A 615 3.73 -3.89 13.02
C TYR A 615 4.93 -4.72 13.56
N PRO A 616 5.64 -4.26 14.61
CA PRO A 616 5.43 -3.02 15.37
C PRO A 616 6.11 -1.78 14.80
N GLN A 617 6.86 -1.87 13.69
CA GLN A 617 7.66 -0.77 13.15
C GLN A 617 6.82 0.47 12.78
N ILE A 618 5.58 0.29 12.34
CA ILE A 618 4.64 1.36 12.02
C ILE A 618 4.37 2.29 13.20
N LEU A 619 4.50 1.80 14.43
CA LEU A 619 4.34 2.64 15.61
C LEU A 619 5.45 3.69 15.68
N ASP A 620 6.66 3.39 15.24
CA ASP A 620 7.79 4.32 15.29
C ASP A 620 8.02 5.05 13.96
N ASP A 621 7.05 4.98 13.04
CA ASP A 621 7.09 5.72 11.78
C ASP A 621 7.03 7.23 12.01
N GLU A 622 7.85 8.00 11.29
CA GLU A 622 7.99 9.45 11.48
C GLU A 622 6.77 10.24 10.96
N ILE A 623 6.00 9.67 10.03
CA ILE A 623 4.86 10.32 9.38
C ILE A 623 3.55 9.82 10.01
N VAL A 624 3.37 8.50 10.07
CA VAL A 624 2.11 7.87 10.52
C VAL A 624 2.16 7.37 11.96
N GLY A 625 3.33 7.34 12.60
CA GLY A 625 3.52 6.64 13.87
C GLY A 625 2.71 7.18 15.03
N GLU A 626 2.48 8.49 15.11
CA GLU A 626 1.60 9.06 16.13
C GLU A 626 0.15 8.58 15.94
N ALA A 627 -0.37 8.67 14.72
CA ALA A 627 -1.72 8.19 14.40
C ALA A 627 -1.85 6.67 14.57
N ALA A 628 -0.79 5.91 14.26
CA ALA A 628 -0.75 4.46 14.50
C ALA A 628 -0.74 4.13 16.00
N LYS A 629 0.02 4.86 16.83
CA LYS A 629 0.00 4.70 18.30
C LYS A 629 -1.38 4.98 18.88
N ASP A 630 -2.01 6.07 18.45
CA ASP A 630 -3.35 6.44 18.91
C ASP A 630 -4.40 5.41 18.51
N LEU A 631 -4.41 4.99 17.23
CA LEU A 631 -5.31 3.95 16.75
C LEU A 631 -5.09 2.63 17.50
N PHE A 632 -3.84 2.25 17.73
CA PHE A 632 -3.50 1.03 18.45
C PHE A 632 -3.94 1.08 19.92
N ALA A 633 -3.78 2.22 20.58
CA ALA A 633 -4.25 2.42 21.95
C ALA A 633 -5.78 2.24 22.03
N ASP A 634 -6.53 2.87 21.11
CA ASP A 634 -7.98 2.71 21.02
C ASP A 634 -8.39 1.26 20.75
N ALA A 635 -7.68 0.59 19.83
CA ALA A 635 -7.90 -0.82 19.51
C ALA A 635 -7.67 -1.72 20.72
N LYS A 636 -6.62 -1.49 21.52
CA LYS A 636 -6.34 -2.24 22.75
C LYS A 636 -7.42 -2.02 23.81
N VAL A 637 -7.95 -0.79 23.94
CA VAL A 637 -9.06 -0.49 24.85
C VAL A 637 -10.33 -1.21 24.40
N MET A 638 -10.68 -1.13 23.11
CA MET A 638 -11.86 -1.80 22.57
C MET A 638 -11.74 -3.32 22.66
N LEU A 639 -10.58 -3.89 22.32
CA LEU A 639 -10.29 -5.31 22.43
C LEU A 639 -10.44 -5.78 23.88
N LYS A 640 -9.94 -5.03 24.86
CA LYS A 640 -10.12 -5.35 26.28
C LYS A 640 -11.61 -5.44 26.64
N ARG A 641 -12.42 -4.48 26.18
CA ARG A 641 -13.88 -4.49 26.43
C ARG A 641 -14.56 -5.67 25.76
N ILE A 642 -14.22 -5.97 24.50
CA ILE A 642 -14.73 -7.13 23.76
C ILE A 642 -14.49 -8.42 24.56
N ILE A 643 -13.29 -8.58 25.14
CA ILE A 643 -12.91 -9.75 25.94
C ILE A 643 -13.64 -9.76 27.30
N ASP A 644 -13.56 -8.68 28.06
CA ASP A 644 -14.13 -8.59 29.41
C ASP A 644 -15.66 -8.75 29.41
N GLU A 645 -16.32 -8.07 28.46
CA GLU A 645 -17.78 -8.03 28.32
C GLU A 645 -18.31 -9.16 27.42
N LYS A 646 -17.43 -9.98 26.83
CA LYS A 646 -17.74 -11.11 25.94
C LYS A 646 -18.69 -10.74 24.80
N TRP A 647 -18.34 -9.68 24.05
CA TRP A 647 -19.16 -9.24 22.91
C TRP A 647 -19.21 -10.27 21.79
N PHE A 648 -18.14 -11.05 21.64
CA PHE A 648 -17.98 -12.03 20.57
C PHE A 648 -17.87 -13.45 21.14
N THR A 649 -18.28 -14.43 20.34
CA THR A 649 -18.01 -15.85 20.63
C THR A 649 -17.11 -16.43 19.54
N ALA A 650 -15.96 -16.96 19.94
CA ALA A 650 -15.05 -17.67 19.06
C ALA A 650 -15.46 -19.15 18.97
N SER A 651 -15.97 -19.57 17.81
CA SER A 651 -16.39 -20.94 17.56
C SER A 651 -15.64 -21.52 16.35
N GLY A 652 -15.24 -22.78 16.44
CA GLY A 652 -14.45 -23.40 15.41
C GLY A 652 -14.57 -24.92 15.38
N VAL A 653 -14.27 -25.50 14.23
CA VAL A 653 -14.24 -26.95 14.04
C VAL A 653 -13.01 -27.34 13.25
N VAL A 654 -12.40 -28.45 13.66
CA VAL A 654 -11.30 -29.09 12.94
C VAL A 654 -11.65 -30.54 12.69
N GLY A 655 -11.16 -31.11 11.60
CA GLY A 655 -11.25 -32.54 11.37
C GLY A 655 -10.07 -33.08 10.58
N PHE A 656 -9.86 -34.39 10.71
CA PHE A 656 -8.82 -35.13 10.00
C PHE A 656 -9.37 -36.41 9.41
N TRP A 657 -8.86 -36.76 8.23
CA TRP A 657 -9.28 -37.96 7.52
C TRP A 657 -8.12 -38.58 6.76
N PRO A 658 -8.13 -39.91 6.58
CA PRO A 658 -7.22 -40.57 5.65
C PRO A 658 -7.46 -40.02 4.25
N ALA A 659 -6.38 -39.67 3.54
CA ALA A 659 -6.46 -39.09 2.21
C ALA A 659 -5.44 -39.67 1.24
N GLN A 660 -5.76 -39.63 -0.05
CA GLN A 660 -4.85 -40.03 -1.13
C GLN A 660 -4.98 -39.10 -2.32
N ALA A 661 -3.88 -38.86 -3.01
CA ALA A 661 -3.88 -38.15 -4.29
C ALA A 661 -4.34 -39.09 -5.42
N GLU A 662 -5.25 -38.60 -6.26
CA GLU A 662 -5.65 -39.23 -7.53
C GLU A 662 -5.62 -38.18 -8.64
N GLY A 663 -4.53 -38.19 -9.41
CA GLY A 663 -4.26 -37.15 -10.40
C GLY A 663 -4.12 -35.78 -9.73
N ASP A 664 -5.00 -34.86 -10.09
CA ASP A 664 -5.02 -33.49 -9.54
C ASP A 664 -6.00 -33.36 -8.35
N ASP A 665 -6.64 -34.44 -7.91
CA ASP A 665 -7.62 -34.43 -6.82
C ASP A 665 -7.07 -35.09 -5.55
N ILE A 666 -7.72 -34.79 -4.43
CA ILE A 666 -7.49 -35.39 -3.13
C ILE A 666 -8.74 -36.15 -2.72
N ILE A 667 -8.64 -37.48 -2.66
CA ILE A 667 -9.69 -38.35 -2.14
C ILE A 667 -9.61 -38.35 -0.63
N VAL A 668 -10.76 -38.19 0.03
CA VAL A 668 -10.91 -38.23 1.48
C VAL A 668 -11.78 -39.44 1.84
N PHE A 669 -11.30 -40.27 2.76
CA PHE A 669 -11.96 -41.52 3.15
C PHE A 669 -12.66 -41.41 4.51
N GLU A 670 -13.68 -42.23 4.73
CA GLU A 670 -14.40 -42.29 6.01
C GLU A 670 -13.52 -42.82 7.15
N ASP A 671 -12.62 -43.76 6.85
CA ASP A 671 -11.75 -44.43 7.81
C ASP A 671 -10.45 -44.97 7.19
N GLU A 672 -9.60 -45.56 8.02
CA GLU A 672 -8.28 -46.09 7.64
C GLU A 672 -8.32 -47.24 6.64
N THR A 673 -9.48 -47.88 6.43
CA THR A 673 -9.60 -48.94 5.42
C THR A 673 -9.48 -48.38 4.01
N ARG A 674 -9.73 -47.07 3.83
CA ARG A 674 -9.68 -46.36 2.53
C ARG A 674 -10.54 -47.03 1.46
N SER A 675 -11.66 -47.62 1.90
CA SER A 675 -12.59 -48.38 1.04
C SER A 675 -13.78 -47.54 0.58
N GLN A 676 -14.19 -46.56 1.36
CA GLN A 676 -15.33 -45.67 1.09
C GLN A 676 -14.89 -44.21 1.06
N GLU A 677 -15.14 -43.56 -0.08
CA GLU A 677 -14.88 -42.12 -0.27
C GLU A 677 -15.94 -41.30 0.48
N LEU A 678 -15.50 -40.47 1.42
CA LEU A 678 -16.33 -39.50 2.15
C LEU A 678 -16.53 -38.22 1.33
N ALA A 679 -15.45 -37.79 0.67
CA ALA A 679 -15.40 -36.55 -0.09
C ALA A 679 -14.20 -36.54 -1.04
N ARG A 680 -14.20 -35.57 -1.95
CA ARG A 680 -13.09 -35.27 -2.83
C ARG A 680 -12.90 -33.77 -2.90
N PHE A 681 -11.66 -33.34 -2.73
CA PHE A 681 -11.26 -31.98 -3.02
C PHE A 681 -10.61 -31.93 -4.39
N HIS A 682 -11.12 -31.05 -5.25
CA HIS A 682 -10.62 -30.89 -6.60
C HIS A 682 -9.59 -29.77 -6.60
N THR A 683 -8.40 -30.04 -7.14
CA THR A 683 -7.34 -29.03 -7.23
C THR A 683 -7.03 -28.69 -8.68
N LEU A 684 -6.34 -27.56 -8.85
CA LEU A 684 -5.88 -27.06 -10.15
C LEU A 684 -4.36 -27.09 -10.21
N ARG A 685 -3.85 -27.30 -11.41
CA ARG A 685 -2.42 -27.43 -11.71
C ARG A 685 -1.91 -26.22 -12.49
N GLN A 686 -0.73 -25.75 -12.13
CA GLN A 686 -0.01 -24.74 -12.91
C GLN A 686 0.21 -25.22 -14.35
N GLN A 687 -0.18 -24.44 -15.37
CA GLN A 687 0.09 -24.74 -16.78
C GLN A 687 1.21 -23.90 -17.41
N ILE A 688 1.80 -22.96 -16.68
CA ILE A 688 2.97 -22.21 -17.16
C ILE A 688 4.16 -23.16 -17.39
N LYS A 689 4.79 -23.12 -18.56
CA LYS A 689 5.94 -24.00 -18.85
C LYS A 689 7.13 -23.61 -17.97
N LYS A 690 7.67 -24.56 -17.22
CA LYS A 690 8.82 -24.35 -16.33
C LYS A 690 10.12 -24.61 -17.10
N ALA A 691 11.04 -23.64 -17.11
CA ALA A 691 12.30 -23.72 -17.87
C ALA A 691 13.50 -24.23 -17.05
N ASN A 692 13.35 -24.36 -15.73
CA ASN A 692 14.43 -24.60 -14.78
C ASN A 692 14.28 -25.93 -14.01
N GLY A 693 13.58 -26.92 -14.59
CA GLY A 693 13.33 -28.21 -13.93
C GLY A 693 12.39 -28.15 -12.73
N LYS A 694 11.80 -26.99 -12.42
CA LYS A 694 10.77 -26.88 -11.37
C LYS A 694 9.49 -27.61 -11.81
N PRO A 695 8.73 -28.19 -10.86
CA PRO A 695 7.47 -28.85 -11.16
C PRO A 695 6.36 -27.87 -11.51
N ASN A 696 5.34 -28.38 -12.20
CA ASN A 696 4.04 -27.76 -12.36
C ASN A 696 3.14 -28.21 -11.21
N LEU A 697 3.05 -27.37 -10.17
CA LEU A 697 2.43 -27.74 -8.90
C LEU A 697 0.90 -27.83 -8.98
N ALA A 698 0.34 -28.80 -8.26
CA ALA A 698 -1.05 -28.87 -7.81
C ALA A 698 -1.07 -29.21 -6.31
N LEU A 699 -2.11 -28.83 -5.57
CA LEU A 699 -2.15 -29.09 -4.12
C LEU A 699 -2.18 -30.60 -3.80
N SER A 700 -2.78 -31.41 -4.69
CA SER A 700 -2.77 -32.87 -4.57
C SER A 700 -1.37 -33.48 -4.57
N ASP A 701 -0.36 -32.80 -5.13
CA ASP A 701 1.02 -33.31 -5.20
C ASP A 701 1.65 -33.45 -3.80
N PHE A 702 1.11 -32.79 -2.78
CA PHE A 702 1.59 -32.86 -1.40
C PHE A 702 0.91 -33.97 -0.57
N ILE A 703 0.04 -34.77 -1.19
CA ILE A 703 -0.61 -35.94 -0.57
C ILE A 703 -0.09 -37.21 -1.23
N ALA A 704 0.13 -38.25 -0.44
CA ALA A 704 0.59 -39.53 -0.94
C ALA A 704 -0.37 -40.12 -1.99
N PRO A 705 0.12 -40.52 -3.18
CA PRO A 705 -0.71 -41.14 -4.21
C PRO A 705 -1.08 -42.58 -3.83
N ARG A 706 -2.12 -43.11 -4.48
CA ARG A 706 -2.57 -44.51 -4.31
C ARG A 706 -1.47 -45.53 -4.65
N GLU A 707 -0.63 -45.21 -5.63
CA GLU A 707 0.53 -46.00 -6.04
C GLU A 707 1.80 -45.22 -5.69
N GLY A 708 2.50 -45.64 -4.63
CA GLY A 708 3.66 -44.90 -4.14
C GLY A 708 4.40 -45.62 -3.00
N PRO A 709 5.54 -45.06 -2.55
CA PRO A 709 6.36 -45.62 -1.47
C PRO A 709 5.70 -45.56 -0.09
N SER A 710 4.77 -44.63 0.12
CA SER A 710 3.84 -44.61 1.25
C SER A 710 2.43 -44.41 0.70
N THR A 711 1.44 -45.10 1.27
CA THR A 711 0.01 -44.96 0.91
C THR A 711 -0.84 -44.46 2.07
N ALA A 712 -0.22 -44.29 3.25
CA ALA A 712 -0.85 -43.82 4.47
C ALA A 712 -0.53 -42.33 4.66
N ASP A 713 -1.48 -41.49 4.27
CA ASP A 713 -1.42 -40.03 4.43
C ASP A 713 -2.80 -39.48 4.81
N TYR A 714 -2.84 -38.23 5.24
CA TYR A 714 -4.00 -37.58 5.85
C TYR A 714 -4.16 -36.16 5.33
N ILE A 715 -5.39 -35.67 5.42
CA ILE A 715 -5.70 -34.27 5.23
C ILE A 715 -6.48 -33.75 6.42
N GLY A 716 -6.19 -32.53 6.84
CA GLY A 716 -7.01 -31.80 7.80
C GLY A 716 -7.90 -30.77 7.11
N ALA A 717 -8.95 -30.35 7.79
CA ALA A 717 -9.72 -29.17 7.41
C ALA A 717 -10.18 -28.41 8.65
N PHE A 718 -10.41 -27.11 8.51
CA PHE A 718 -10.94 -26.27 9.58
C PHE A 718 -11.92 -25.22 9.07
N ALA A 719 -12.79 -24.78 9.98
CA ALA A 719 -13.61 -23.59 9.83
C ALA A 719 -13.70 -22.90 11.20
N VAL A 720 -13.34 -21.63 11.28
CA VAL A 720 -13.33 -20.83 12.51
C VAL A 720 -14.02 -19.49 12.28
N THR A 721 -14.67 -18.98 13.31
CA THR A 721 -15.27 -17.65 13.32
C THR A 721 -15.17 -17.03 14.70
N THR A 722 -15.03 -15.71 14.74
CA THR A 722 -15.23 -14.90 15.95
C THR A 722 -16.34 -13.87 15.74
N GLY A 723 -17.05 -13.95 14.60
CA GLY A 723 -18.06 -12.97 14.21
C GLY A 723 -19.43 -13.16 14.89
N HIS A 724 -19.62 -14.18 15.72
CA HIS A 724 -20.86 -14.33 16.51
C HIS A 724 -20.99 -13.19 17.51
N GLY A 725 -21.93 -12.27 17.27
CA GLY A 725 -22.10 -11.04 18.05
C GLY A 725 -21.47 -9.79 17.41
N GLU A 726 -20.63 -9.95 16.37
CA GLU A 726 -19.96 -8.83 15.67
C GLU A 726 -20.99 -7.87 15.06
N LEU A 727 -21.93 -8.40 14.27
CA LEU A 727 -22.91 -7.58 13.56
C LEU A 727 -23.82 -6.81 14.54
N GLU A 728 -24.16 -7.41 15.68
CA GLU A 728 -24.95 -6.75 16.72
C GLU A 728 -24.17 -5.62 17.39
N ALA A 729 -22.90 -5.87 17.72
CA ALA A 729 -22.02 -4.86 18.32
C ALA A 729 -21.76 -3.69 17.35
N SER A 730 -21.45 -3.98 16.09
CA SER A 730 -21.23 -2.99 15.04
C SER A 730 -22.50 -2.16 14.79
N LYS A 731 -23.66 -2.81 14.70
CA LYS A 731 -24.96 -2.13 14.55
C LYS A 731 -25.26 -1.21 15.74
N ARG A 732 -25.02 -1.64 16.97
CA ARG A 732 -25.22 -0.82 18.17
C ARG A 732 -24.43 0.50 18.11
N PHE A 733 -23.20 0.48 17.58
CA PHE A 733 -22.41 1.69 17.39
C PHE A 733 -22.91 2.55 16.22
N LYS A 734 -23.29 1.93 15.09
CA LYS A 734 -23.89 2.65 13.94
C LYS A 734 -25.19 3.37 14.32
N ASP A 735 -26.09 2.69 15.04
CA ASP A 735 -27.36 3.25 15.52
C ASP A 735 -27.13 4.42 16.50
N ALA A 736 -25.97 4.46 17.18
CA ALA A 736 -25.54 5.55 18.05
C ALA A 736 -24.72 6.64 17.32
N GLY A 737 -24.53 6.54 16.00
CA GLY A 737 -23.74 7.50 15.21
C GLY A 737 -22.22 7.40 15.39
N ASP A 738 -21.71 6.31 15.98
CA ASP A 738 -20.29 6.08 16.25
C ASP A 738 -19.67 5.12 15.22
N ASP A 739 -19.48 5.59 13.98
CA ASP A 739 -18.91 4.77 12.91
C ASP A 739 -17.48 4.31 13.23
N TYR A 740 -16.72 5.10 13.99
CA TYR A 740 -15.37 4.76 14.42
C TYR A 740 -15.35 3.46 15.23
N SER A 741 -16.18 3.39 16.28
CA SER A 741 -16.28 2.19 17.11
C SER A 741 -16.92 1.02 16.36
N ALA A 742 -17.84 1.27 15.42
CA ALA A 742 -18.41 0.22 14.57
C ALA A 742 -17.35 -0.44 13.68
N ILE A 743 -16.53 0.36 12.98
CA ILE A 743 -15.45 -0.13 12.13
C ILE A 743 -14.36 -0.80 12.98
N MET A 744 -14.02 -0.23 14.14
CA MET A 744 -13.06 -0.81 15.09
C MET A 744 -13.49 -2.20 15.56
N ALA A 745 -14.77 -2.36 15.96
CA ALA A 745 -15.30 -3.64 16.42
C ALA A 745 -15.24 -4.72 15.32
N SER A 746 -15.65 -4.39 14.09
CA SER A 746 -15.59 -5.31 12.95
C SER A 746 -14.14 -5.64 12.56
N ALA A 747 -13.24 -4.66 12.54
CA ALA A 747 -11.81 -4.90 12.25
C ALA A 747 -11.16 -5.81 13.30
N LEU A 748 -11.51 -5.65 14.59
CA LEU A 748 -11.01 -6.51 15.67
C LEU A 748 -11.59 -7.93 15.60
N ALA A 749 -12.87 -8.09 15.23
CA ALA A 749 -13.45 -9.41 14.99
C ALA A 749 -12.69 -10.14 13.88
N ASP A 750 -12.42 -9.46 12.76
CA ASP A 750 -11.64 -10.01 11.65
C ASP A 750 -10.22 -10.43 12.09
N ARG A 751 -9.53 -9.57 12.87
CA ARG A 751 -8.22 -9.92 13.47
C ARG A 751 -8.27 -11.13 14.38
N LEU A 752 -9.32 -11.26 15.19
CA LEU A 752 -9.51 -12.41 16.08
C LEU A 752 -9.83 -13.69 15.30
N ALA A 753 -10.54 -13.61 14.17
CA ALA A 753 -10.80 -14.77 13.32
C ALA A 753 -9.51 -15.30 12.66
N GLU A 754 -8.65 -14.41 12.17
CA GLU A 754 -7.33 -14.79 11.64
C GLU A 754 -6.40 -15.34 12.74
N ALA A 755 -6.40 -14.71 13.91
CA ALA A 755 -5.67 -15.21 15.07
C ALA A 755 -6.16 -16.60 15.50
N PHE A 756 -7.45 -16.89 15.37
CA PHE A 756 -8.00 -18.22 15.64
C PHE A 756 -7.54 -19.25 14.60
N ALA A 757 -7.48 -18.88 13.32
CA ALA A 757 -6.92 -19.78 12.30
C ALA A 757 -5.45 -20.12 12.61
N GLU A 758 -4.66 -19.14 13.06
CA GLU A 758 -3.25 -19.35 13.45
C GLU A 758 -3.11 -20.21 14.72
N ALA A 759 -3.84 -19.86 15.79
CA ALA A 759 -3.80 -20.56 17.07
C ALA A 759 -4.28 -22.02 16.93
N LEU A 760 -5.37 -22.25 16.18
CA LEU A 760 -5.86 -23.59 15.88
C LEU A 760 -4.84 -24.35 15.03
N HIS A 761 -4.23 -23.73 14.02
CA HIS A 761 -3.21 -24.40 13.20
C HIS A 761 -2.00 -24.80 14.04
N LYS A 762 -1.50 -23.94 14.93
CA LYS A 762 -0.43 -24.29 15.88
C LYS A 762 -0.83 -25.49 16.73
N LYS A 763 -2.03 -25.49 17.30
CA LYS A 763 -2.58 -26.61 18.08
C LYS A 763 -2.70 -27.90 17.25
N VAL A 764 -3.04 -27.79 15.96
CA VAL A 764 -3.07 -28.91 15.04
C VAL A 764 -1.69 -29.52 14.87
N ARG A 765 -0.66 -28.71 14.57
CA ARG A 765 0.70 -29.19 14.34
C ARG A 765 1.30 -29.84 15.58
N ALA A 766 1.15 -29.19 16.74
CA ALA A 766 1.76 -29.63 17.98
C ALA A 766 0.99 -30.75 18.71
N GLU A 767 -0.35 -30.72 18.70
CA GLU A 767 -1.15 -31.61 19.55
C GLU A 767 -2.12 -32.51 18.77
N LEU A 768 -2.96 -31.94 17.90
CA LEU A 768 -4.10 -32.69 17.34
C LEU A 768 -3.69 -33.62 16.20
N TRP A 769 -2.88 -33.12 15.27
CA TRP A 769 -2.18 -33.95 14.29
C TRP A 769 -0.84 -34.41 14.85
N GLY A 770 -0.11 -33.52 15.53
CA GLY A 770 1.03 -33.89 16.37
C GLY A 770 2.31 -34.24 15.61
N TYR A 771 2.43 -33.84 14.34
CA TYR A 771 3.66 -34.07 13.56
C TYR A 771 4.79 -33.11 13.93
N ALA A 772 4.52 -32.09 14.76
CA ALA A 772 5.51 -31.14 15.27
C ALA A 772 5.33 -30.89 16.79
N ALA A 773 5.32 -31.98 17.58
CA ALA A 773 5.01 -31.93 19.01
C ALA A 773 5.97 -31.05 19.85
N ASP A 774 7.23 -30.89 19.41
CA ASP A 774 8.25 -30.08 20.06
C ASP A 774 8.35 -28.65 19.47
N GLU A 775 7.33 -28.19 18.71
CA GLU A 775 7.34 -26.87 18.08
C GLU A 775 7.24 -25.74 19.11
N GLU A 776 8.31 -24.94 19.23
CA GLU A 776 8.32 -23.68 19.94
C GLU A 776 8.38 -22.53 18.94
N THR A 777 7.24 -21.85 18.73
CA THR A 777 7.11 -20.71 17.81
C THR A 777 6.58 -19.48 18.52
N THR A 778 7.21 -18.34 18.24
CA THR A 778 6.72 -16.99 18.56
C THR A 778 5.64 -16.54 17.58
N THR A 779 4.84 -15.54 17.92
CA THR A 779 3.84 -14.97 17.01
C THR A 779 4.46 -14.44 15.72
N ASP A 780 5.64 -13.82 15.78
CA ASP A 780 6.36 -13.33 14.59
C ASP A 780 6.81 -14.47 13.66
N GLU A 781 7.24 -15.60 14.22
CA GLU A 781 7.60 -16.80 13.45
C GLU A 781 6.36 -17.46 12.82
N LEU A 782 5.22 -17.46 13.52
CA LEU A 782 3.94 -17.91 12.97
C LEU A 782 3.51 -17.04 11.78
N ILE A 783 3.57 -15.71 11.91
CA ILE A 783 3.24 -14.76 10.83
C ILE A 783 4.18 -14.95 9.64
N ALA A 784 5.47 -15.22 9.90
CA ALA A 784 6.46 -15.51 8.87
C ALA A 784 6.37 -16.95 8.30
N GLU A 785 5.37 -17.73 8.72
CA GLU A 785 5.13 -19.11 8.31
C GLU A 785 6.33 -20.05 8.56
N GLN A 786 7.10 -19.80 9.63
CA GLN A 786 8.27 -20.61 10.00
C GLN A 786 7.87 -21.90 10.75
N TYR A 787 7.04 -22.71 10.11
CA TYR A 787 6.59 -24.00 10.62
C TYR A 787 6.43 -25.01 9.48
N GLN A 788 6.30 -26.29 9.83
CA GLN A 788 6.03 -27.35 8.85
C GLN A 788 4.55 -27.40 8.46
N GLY A 789 4.30 -27.47 7.15
CA GLY A 789 2.96 -27.62 6.59
C GLY A 789 2.29 -26.29 6.22
N ILE A 790 1.13 -26.38 5.58
CA ILE A 790 0.37 -25.21 5.09
C ILE A 790 -1.12 -25.36 5.39
N ARG A 791 -1.84 -24.23 5.35
CA ARG A 791 -3.28 -24.14 5.60
C ARG A 791 -4.10 -23.51 4.45
N PRO A 792 -4.00 -23.97 3.19
CA PRO A 792 -4.60 -23.31 2.03
C PRO A 792 -6.12 -23.21 2.13
N ALA A 793 -6.63 -22.02 1.85
CA ALA A 793 -8.05 -21.67 1.88
C ALA A 793 -8.63 -21.54 0.47
N PRO A 794 -9.81 -22.13 0.17
CA PRO A 794 -10.49 -21.92 -1.10
C PRO A 794 -10.82 -20.44 -1.38
N GLY A 795 -10.39 -19.94 -2.54
CA GLY A 795 -10.41 -18.55 -2.98
C GLY A 795 -9.01 -17.92 -3.05
N TYR A 796 -8.01 -18.49 -2.37
CA TYR A 796 -6.63 -18.04 -2.47
C TYR A 796 -5.94 -18.56 -3.75
N PRO A 797 -4.83 -17.96 -4.19
CA PRO A 797 -4.17 -18.34 -5.45
C PRO A 797 -3.79 -19.81 -5.60
N ALA A 798 -3.57 -20.54 -4.50
CA ALA A 798 -3.26 -21.98 -4.49
C ALA A 798 -4.49 -22.86 -4.71
N GLN A 799 -5.68 -22.36 -4.34
CA GLN A 799 -6.96 -23.03 -4.55
C GLN A 799 -8.02 -21.99 -4.93
N PRO A 800 -8.01 -21.45 -6.17
CA PRO A 800 -8.84 -20.31 -6.53
C PRO A 800 -10.35 -20.62 -6.65
N ASP A 801 -10.74 -21.90 -6.73
CA ASP A 801 -12.15 -22.30 -6.78
C ASP A 801 -12.82 -22.12 -5.41
N HIS A 802 -13.70 -21.12 -5.31
CA HIS A 802 -14.47 -20.84 -4.09
C HIS A 802 -15.46 -21.95 -3.72
N THR A 803 -15.91 -22.78 -4.67
CA THR A 803 -16.93 -23.81 -4.44
C THR A 803 -16.43 -24.99 -3.61
N GLU A 804 -15.10 -25.16 -3.49
CA GLU A 804 -14.50 -26.19 -2.64
C GLU A 804 -14.83 -25.98 -1.15
N LYS A 805 -15.25 -24.77 -0.75
CA LYS A 805 -15.82 -24.54 0.59
C LYS A 805 -17.07 -25.38 0.86
N ALA A 806 -17.86 -25.70 -0.16
CA ALA A 806 -19.06 -26.54 0.02
C ALA A 806 -18.69 -27.94 0.54
N THR A 807 -17.66 -28.54 -0.06
CA THR A 807 -17.13 -29.84 0.37
C THR A 807 -16.57 -29.73 1.79
N LEU A 808 -15.78 -28.69 2.05
CA LEU A 808 -15.17 -28.43 3.37
C LEU A 808 -16.23 -28.27 4.47
N PHE A 809 -17.25 -27.43 4.24
CA PHE A 809 -18.33 -27.18 5.21
C PHE A 809 -19.15 -28.43 5.47
N ARG A 810 -19.42 -29.23 4.43
CA ARG A 810 -20.16 -30.49 4.55
C ARG A 810 -19.43 -31.49 5.44
N ILE A 811 -18.15 -31.75 5.19
CA ILE A 811 -17.40 -32.77 5.96
C ILE A 811 -17.10 -32.33 7.39
N LEU A 812 -16.96 -31.02 7.62
CA LEU A 812 -16.80 -30.46 8.97
C LEU A 812 -18.13 -30.31 9.71
N ASN A 813 -19.26 -30.41 9.01
CA ASN A 813 -20.57 -30.01 9.51
C ASN A 813 -20.51 -28.60 10.16
N ALA A 814 -19.90 -27.65 9.45
CA ALA A 814 -19.51 -26.34 10.00
C ALA A 814 -20.69 -25.50 10.48
N GLU A 815 -21.88 -25.65 9.87
CA GLU A 815 -23.11 -25.00 10.33
C GLU A 815 -23.47 -25.41 11.76
N ALA A 816 -23.48 -26.71 12.05
CA ALA A 816 -23.83 -27.20 13.38
C ALA A 816 -22.70 -27.03 14.39
N ASN A 817 -21.44 -27.19 13.96
CA ASN A 817 -20.27 -27.24 14.85
C ASN A 817 -19.62 -25.88 15.12
N ALA A 818 -19.81 -24.89 14.24
CA ALA A 818 -19.22 -23.56 14.39
C ALA A 818 -20.23 -22.42 14.15
N GLY A 819 -21.49 -22.71 13.80
CA GLY A 819 -22.51 -21.70 13.51
C GLY A 819 -22.25 -20.92 12.22
N MET A 820 -21.42 -21.43 11.32
CA MET A 820 -21.01 -20.76 10.09
C MET A 820 -21.83 -21.23 8.90
N ALA A 821 -22.17 -20.35 7.97
CA ALA A 821 -22.86 -20.72 6.72
C ALA A 821 -22.16 -20.14 5.48
N LEU A 822 -22.55 -20.62 4.29
CA LEU A 822 -22.07 -20.14 3.00
C LEU A 822 -23.19 -19.41 2.24
N THR A 823 -22.84 -18.27 1.62
CA THR A 823 -23.72 -17.61 0.66
C THR A 823 -23.73 -18.36 -0.67
N GLU A 824 -24.60 -17.94 -1.59
CA GLU A 824 -24.63 -18.45 -2.97
C GLU A 824 -23.32 -18.24 -3.76
N SER A 825 -22.51 -17.25 -3.36
CA SER A 825 -21.17 -16.99 -3.92
C SER A 825 -20.05 -17.62 -3.08
N PHE A 826 -20.39 -18.46 -2.11
CA PHE A 826 -19.46 -19.12 -1.19
C PHE A 826 -18.60 -18.13 -0.36
N ALA A 827 -19.16 -16.96 -0.05
CA ALA A 827 -18.70 -16.14 1.07
C ALA A 827 -19.16 -16.78 2.38
N MET A 828 -18.39 -16.63 3.45
CA MET A 828 -18.74 -17.20 4.76
C MET A 828 -19.51 -16.18 5.59
N THR A 829 -20.48 -16.65 6.37
CA THR A 829 -21.16 -15.85 7.38
C THR A 829 -21.03 -16.53 8.75
N PRO A 830 -20.68 -15.81 9.84
CA PRO A 830 -20.38 -14.37 9.93
C PRO A 830 -19.17 -13.91 9.07
N PRO A 831 -19.03 -12.60 8.74
CA PRO A 831 -17.93 -12.12 7.90
C PRO A 831 -16.54 -12.41 8.47
N ALA A 832 -16.33 -12.20 9.78
CA ALA A 832 -15.09 -12.56 10.47
C ALA A 832 -14.95 -14.09 10.62
N SER A 833 -14.57 -14.75 9.52
CA SER A 833 -14.50 -16.20 9.39
C SER A 833 -13.35 -16.64 8.49
N VAL A 834 -12.72 -17.75 8.84
CA VAL A 834 -11.65 -18.38 8.05
C VAL A 834 -11.94 -19.87 7.90
N SER A 835 -11.72 -20.43 6.71
CA SER A 835 -11.77 -21.88 6.52
C SER A 835 -10.75 -22.33 5.49
N GLY A 836 -10.23 -23.54 5.68
CA GLY A 836 -9.20 -24.09 4.80
C GLY A 836 -8.86 -25.54 5.10
N LEU A 837 -7.91 -26.06 4.33
CA LEU A 837 -7.36 -27.40 4.48
C LEU A 837 -6.05 -27.34 5.25
N TYR A 838 -5.60 -28.45 5.82
CA TYR A 838 -4.26 -28.60 6.41
C TYR A 838 -3.48 -29.68 5.67
N PHE A 839 -2.24 -29.35 5.30
CA PHE A 839 -1.27 -30.28 4.71
C PHE A 839 -0.06 -30.37 5.63
N GLY A 840 0.27 -31.57 6.10
CA GLY A 840 1.42 -31.78 6.97
C GLY A 840 2.75 -31.99 6.24
N HIS A 841 2.74 -32.23 4.92
CA HIS A 841 3.94 -32.58 4.17
C HIS A 841 5.00 -31.46 4.23
N PRO A 842 6.27 -31.75 4.57
CA PRO A 842 7.28 -30.70 4.79
C PRO A 842 7.71 -29.95 3.53
N GLY A 843 7.50 -30.54 2.35
CA GLY A 843 7.69 -29.84 1.06
C GLY A 843 6.50 -28.99 0.60
N SER A 844 5.39 -29.01 1.35
CA SER A 844 4.22 -28.19 1.00
C SER A 844 4.50 -26.71 1.21
N HIS A 845 4.04 -25.88 0.27
CA HIS A 845 4.22 -24.43 0.28
C HIS A 845 3.12 -23.78 -0.55
N TYR A 846 2.83 -22.50 -0.28
CA TYR A 846 1.87 -21.75 -1.09
C TYR A 846 2.44 -21.44 -2.48
N PHE A 847 1.59 -21.58 -3.50
CA PHE A 847 1.90 -21.21 -4.87
C PHE A 847 0.65 -20.65 -5.54
N GLY A 848 0.81 -19.81 -6.56
CA GLY A 848 -0.32 -19.42 -7.42
C GLY A 848 -0.51 -20.43 -8.55
N VAL A 849 -1.72 -20.94 -8.76
CA VAL A 849 -2.08 -21.75 -9.94
C VAL A 849 -1.76 -20.98 -11.22
N GLY A 850 -1.96 -19.66 -11.19
CA GLY A 850 -1.76 -18.79 -12.33
C GLY A 850 -2.86 -18.99 -13.37
N LYS A 851 -2.56 -18.71 -14.63
CA LYS A 851 -3.53 -18.82 -15.72
C LYS A 851 -3.61 -20.25 -16.27
N ILE A 852 -4.83 -20.72 -16.52
CA ILE A 852 -5.12 -22.05 -17.08
C ILE A 852 -5.72 -21.97 -18.49
N ASP A 853 -5.55 -23.03 -19.26
CA ASP A 853 -6.07 -23.21 -20.61
C ASP A 853 -7.32 -24.11 -20.60
N ARG A 854 -8.03 -24.14 -21.73
CA ARG A 854 -9.35 -24.78 -21.87
C ARG A 854 -9.34 -26.29 -21.61
N ASP A 855 -8.24 -26.97 -21.91
CA ASP A 855 -8.09 -28.40 -21.66
C ASP A 855 -8.20 -28.75 -20.16
N GLN A 856 -7.66 -27.89 -19.28
CA GLN A 856 -7.83 -28.04 -17.83
C GLN A 856 -9.23 -27.64 -17.35
N VAL A 857 -9.86 -26.65 -17.97
CA VAL A 857 -11.24 -26.26 -17.64
C VAL A 857 -12.22 -27.40 -17.97
N GLU A 858 -12.08 -28.02 -19.14
CA GLU A 858 -12.91 -29.16 -19.56
C GLU A 858 -12.72 -30.38 -18.64
N ASP A 859 -11.47 -30.70 -18.28
CA ASP A 859 -11.15 -31.76 -17.33
C ASP A 859 -11.68 -31.48 -15.92
N TYR A 860 -11.55 -30.23 -15.44
CA TYR A 860 -12.07 -29.82 -14.13
C TYR A 860 -13.61 -29.84 -14.09
N ALA A 861 -14.27 -29.35 -15.14
CA ALA A 861 -15.72 -29.42 -15.28
C ALA A 861 -16.21 -30.87 -15.24
N ALA A 862 -15.54 -31.78 -15.96
CA ALA A 862 -15.87 -33.21 -15.92
C ALA A 862 -15.70 -33.81 -14.51
N ARG A 863 -14.60 -33.50 -13.80
CA ARG A 863 -14.35 -33.95 -12.42
C ARG A 863 -15.42 -33.46 -11.44
N LYS A 864 -15.89 -32.22 -11.60
CA LYS A 864 -16.93 -31.59 -10.77
C LYS A 864 -18.35 -31.97 -11.17
N GLY A 865 -18.54 -32.65 -12.30
CA GLY A 865 -19.86 -32.93 -12.87
C GLY A 865 -20.58 -31.68 -13.40
N TRP A 866 -19.82 -30.67 -13.83
CA TRP A 866 -20.32 -29.42 -14.39
C TRP A 866 -20.27 -29.39 -15.91
N ASP A 867 -21.05 -28.50 -16.50
CA ASP A 867 -20.77 -28.03 -17.85
C ASP A 867 -19.58 -27.04 -17.85
N VAL A 868 -19.00 -26.84 -19.03
CA VAL A 868 -17.82 -25.98 -19.21
C VAL A 868 -18.14 -24.53 -18.85
N GLU A 869 -19.33 -24.03 -19.18
CA GLU A 869 -19.74 -22.64 -18.91
C GLU A 869 -19.78 -22.34 -17.41
N THR A 870 -20.31 -23.27 -16.61
CA THR A 870 -20.32 -23.17 -15.14
C THR A 870 -18.90 -23.13 -14.59
N CYS A 871 -18.00 -23.96 -15.13
CA CYS A 871 -16.60 -23.97 -14.73
C CYS A 871 -15.88 -22.66 -15.12
N GLU A 872 -16.13 -22.15 -16.33
CA GLU A 872 -15.58 -20.88 -16.82
C GLU A 872 -16.04 -19.69 -15.99
N ARG A 873 -17.29 -19.72 -15.49
CA ARG A 873 -17.79 -18.70 -14.57
C ARG A 873 -17.01 -18.69 -13.26
N TRP A 874 -16.89 -19.82 -12.58
CA TRP A 874 -16.19 -19.88 -11.29
C TRP A 874 -14.67 -19.65 -11.39
N LEU A 875 -14.07 -20.01 -12.53
CA LEU A 875 -12.63 -19.86 -12.78
C LEU A 875 -12.29 -18.64 -13.64
N SER A 876 -13.24 -17.73 -13.87
CA SER A 876 -13.10 -16.55 -14.74
C SER A 876 -11.82 -15.73 -14.49
N PRO A 877 -11.34 -15.53 -13.23
CA PRO A 877 -10.14 -14.74 -12.97
C PRO A 877 -8.85 -15.41 -13.44
N ILE A 878 -8.85 -16.73 -13.60
CA ILE A 878 -7.66 -17.51 -13.95
C ILE A 878 -7.69 -18.06 -15.39
N LEU A 879 -8.73 -17.78 -16.16
CA LEU A 879 -8.76 -18.15 -17.58
C LEU A 879 -7.76 -17.35 -18.40
N ASN A 880 -7.19 -18.01 -19.41
CA ASN A 880 -6.30 -17.41 -20.39
C ASN A 880 -6.91 -17.12 -21.75
N TYR A 881 -8.09 -17.65 -21.97
CA TYR A 881 -8.85 -17.40 -23.17
C TYR A 881 -10.11 -16.63 -22.80
N ASP A 882 -10.76 -16.03 -23.79
CA ASP A 882 -12.07 -15.43 -23.62
C ASP A 882 -13.15 -16.45 -24.01
N PRO A 883 -13.99 -16.91 -23.07
CA PRO A 883 -15.10 -17.82 -23.35
C PRO A 883 -16.00 -17.36 -24.50
N GLY A 884 -16.28 -16.06 -24.58
CA GLY A 884 -17.17 -15.48 -25.58
C GLY A 884 -16.60 -15.49 -27.00
N VAL A 885 -15.28 -15.46 -27.15
CA VAL A 885 -14.60 -15.53 -28.47
C VAL A 885 -14.40 -16.98 -28.90
N ALA A 886 -14.17 -17.89 -27.95
CA ALA A 886 -13.99 -19.31 -28.24
C ALA A 886 -15.28 -19.98 -28.76
N ALA A 887 -16.44 -19.67 -28.18
CA ALA A 887 -17.73 -20.19 -28.61
C ALA A 887 -18.08 -19.82 -30.07
N VAL A 888 -17.70 -18.61 -30.52
CA VAL A 888 -17.91 -18.16 -31.91
C VAL A 888 -17.00 -18.91 -32.89
N ARG A 889 -15.81 -19.32 -32.44
CA ARG A 889 -14.83 -20.04 -33.26
C ARG A 889 -15.23 -21.50 -33.45
N ASP A 890 -15.76 -22.14 -32.41
CA ASP A 890 -16.26 -23.52 -32.46
C ASP A 890 -17.60 -23.62 -33.21
N ALA A 891 -18.45 -22.59 -33.16
CA ALA A 891 -19.67 -22.55 -33.96
C ALA A 891 -19.42 -22.27 -35.46
N ALA A 892 -18.22 -21.79 -35.81
CA ALA A 892 -17.78 -21.52 -37.18
C ALA A 892 -16.92 -22.65 -37.78
N ALA A 893 -16.52 -23.63 -36.96
CA ALA A 893 -15.83 -24.86 -37.35
C ALA A 893 -16.82 -26.02 -37.47
#